data_AF-A0A151HQ51-F1
#
_entry.id   AF-A0A151HQ51-F1
#
_cell.length_a   1.000
_cell.length_b   1.000
_cell.length_c   1.000
_cell.angle_alpha   90.00
_cell.angle_beta   90.00
_cell.angle_gamma   90.00
#
_symmetry.space_group_name_H-M   'P 1'
#
loop_
_entity.id
_entity.type
_entity.pdbx_description
1 polymer ?
#
loop_
_entity_poly.entity_id
_entity_poly.type
_entity_poly.pdbx_seq_one_letter_code
_entity_poly.pdbx_strand_id
1 'polypeptide(L)'
;MSQDSSLNSMAGGAMFTGAVSAFPSHASSPRPVQTVADFERIATAALSVDANERSQAEALLLQFQQHSVESLDFCLAVLEQSRDPATLSVAVIVLRNGAIAQWGRRQLAYEASVKANSGSGDTLRNDELRAPLLEFESKVVFLIQGMLRLLQAHAVLQDTNSVQATDYRVCDRQMTYALAVLLKKALASGTRETRDALLQMLLNLLEEMRTLLIPAGTVPASQRPHLQEGASILEAVETGKPSPHVSNFVLCLSVLMSVSREVGSSDLSLLQLTTQQHIDCKKQFEREILLPLVDLDLSLLNLLLKKCSSLDAQAFAPPEARKQRDSLLASVVGILELLMDWNFGQVLLRFVTTSDVSFAPTAEWLPVFFPSSASPSPGFRLESLVFPPGPEQERPNLFALILDLYRHLSARRNDDPALFKVGRLILMRLTRFRAHRMVGALFGPGAGSAPSSVGAVVPTLAANLAAARGDAKAAAPGAPPLLPRSYSGPIGRNRKQQVTEFVYIPLLNVLLDLFEQSPFLNSPLCGKGVNAAIATANATISIAESPLELSEDDSENIAEIQDLCLALHNLAECNEAVPEYLMDGTATKALPLFVRVATALMSVILRSDLHEDQSHASGEYEEGVEAAVGSLEVFLQSWSLWTDKLQQQVLQQDKPAPSQAHQGQEGNVPAVAGIKQRHWWTAFQQSMQFVFNVFVGQALPICCHRDTDVSCPSADSKGTHASCPARNLLGGAGGSPLDDFLRCFAMVGRTLLSASLMQTCQKLVFLKEQLTAFRREQASAQTESAWTSSAGAHLLAQQRRGEQILDELNFTLQLIQQLVAVPSSGEGKGQRLTAPIQVLRDEETQRQVIQVSSQVFSLLQEEVNLLKEQQVRTFPSHFIGVSSTVLESGVNILSAISAAYLLRSRFNQPMLADFILPEKGQEAMNIIVQIVAEVLHLLPHEESLTLSCTRTLQILSSVSSPTVAYLWESPAFQSLFSASVESCASLLPSAPAPAPASAGVKQSAQNDERPPASFSSFTSARRRLPPLQQLTQRTIRRLYSSFSASTAMNEHLWGLAKMHVAEQTLERSGTLLATEVVVSRQQSLFIKCEPLKANLRHLASNPADTHPLVFHALGNSLSMAIGLLDGCSSQGIGAWIAWFRDALDAVFMIANKYLQYPHILHNALKFFLQLIKRGYSCFDQTAAVSLFTQYKALTQQIG
;
A
#
# COMPACT_ATOMS: atom_id res chain seq x y z
N MET A 1 17.19 -6.00 -13.90
CA MET A 1 16.04 -6.23 -14.81
C MET A 1 15.66 -7.70 -14.68
N SER A 2 14.71 -8.02 -13.80
CA SER A 2 13.25 -7.94 -14.05
C SER A 2 12.89 -8.89 -15.20
N GLN A 3 12.23 -10.01 -14.87
CA GLN A 3 10.78 -10.20 -15.09
C GLN A 3 10.47 -10.39 -16.60
N ASP A 4 9.65 -11.32 -17.05
CA ASP A 4 8.51 -11.91 -16.39
C ASP A 4 7.94 -13.05 -17.27
N SER A 5 7.24 -13.96 -16.59
CA SER A 5 6.01 -14.65 -17.02
C SER A 5 5.90 -15.26 -18.43
N SER A 6 5.60 -16.57 -18.47
CA SER A 6 4.27 -16.97 -18.96
C SER A 6 3.89 -18.37 -18.45
N LEU A 7 2.68 -18.41 -17.91
CA LEU A 7 1.89 -19.59 -17.63
C LEU A 7 1.74 -20.47 -18.87
N ASN A 8 1.77 -21.78 -18.70
CA ASN A 8 0.75 -22.62 -19.31
C ASN A 8 0.42 -23.83 -18.44
N SER A 9 -0.88 -23.98 -18.21
CA SER A 9 -1.52 -25.09 -17.53
C SER A 9 -1.25 -26.41 -18.26
N MET A 10 -0.86 -27.44 -17.52
CA MET A 10 -1.34 -28.78 -17.81
C MET A 10 -1.74 -29.47 -16.51
N ALA A 11 -3.03 -29.79 -16.45
CA ALA A 11 -3.55 -30.84 -15.60
C ALA A 11 -2.76 -32.13 -15.88
N GLY A 12 -2.25 -32.74 -14.81
CA GLY A 12 -1.53 -34.00 -14.88
C GLY A 12 -1.21 -34.45 -13.46
N GLY A 13 -2.04 -35.32 -12.91
CA GLY A 13 -1.70 -36.05 -11.71
C GLY A 13 -0.42 -36.84 -11.96
N ALA A 14 0.65 -36.48 -11.26
CA ALA A 14 1.84 -37.29 -11.14
C ALA A 14 2.03 -37.58 -9.65
N MET A 15 1.71 -38.82 -9.28
CA MET A 15 2.18 -39.41 -8.04
C MET A 15 3.70 -39.21 -7.94
N PHE A 16 4.19 -38.92 -6.73
CA PHE A 16 5.61 -38.92 -6.41
C PHE A 16 6.21 -40.32 -6.69
N THR A 17 6.66 -40.54 -7.92
CA THR A 17 7.70 -41.52 -8.23
C THR A 17 9.00 -40.75 -8.36
N GLY A 18 9.65 -40.49 -7.23
CA GLY A 18 11.02 -40.01 -7.20
C GLY A 18 11.94 -41.08 -7.78
N ALA A 19 12.59 -40.75 -8.89
CA ALA A 19 13.58 -41.58 -9.53
C ALA A 19 14.71 -41.92 -8.56
N VAL A 20 14.95 -43.21 -8.34
CA VAL A 20 16.13 -43.73 -7.65
C VAL A 20 17.33 -43.51 -8.57
N SER A 21 18.19 -42.56 -8.24
CA SER A 21 19.52 -42.48 -8.84
C SER A 21 20.36 -43.63 -8.29
N ALA A 22 20.81 -44.49 -9.20
CA ALA A 22 21.67 -45.61 -8.88
C ALA A 22 23.06 -45.13 -8.42
N PHE A 23 23.46 -45.51 -7.21
CA PHE A 23 24.86 -45.55 -6.76
C PHE A 23 25.18 -46.96 -6.23
N PRO A 24 26.45 -47.41 -6.33
CA PRO A 24 26.79 -48.82 -6.41
C PRO A 24 26.67 -49.53 -5.07
N SER A 25 26.18 -50.77 -5.15
CA SER A 25 26.05 -51.73 -4.07
C SER A 25 27.41 -52.16 -3.52
N HIS A 26 27.76 -51.66 -2.33
CA HIS A 26 28.69 -52.30 -1.43
C HIS A 26 28.06 -52.49 -0.04
N ALA A 27 27.69 -53.75 0.22
CA ALA A 27 27.70 -54.47 1.49
C ALA A 27 27.54 -53.70 2.82
N SER A 28 26.29 -53.50 3.25
CA SER A 28 25.77 -54.02 4.53
C SER A 28 24.28 -53.70 4.59
N SER A 29 23.41 -54.70 4.74
CA SER A 29 22.01 -54.47 5.08
C SER A 29 21.94 -53.60 6.33
N PRO A 30 21.22 -52.46 6.35
CA PRO A 30 21.13 -51.64 7.54
C PRO A 30 20.48 -52.46 8.65
N ARG A 31 21.16 -52.57 9.80
CA ARG A 31 20.58 -53.23 10.98
C ARG A 31 19.29 -52.50 11.36
N PRO A 32 18.16 -53.20 11.53
CA PRO A 32 16.95 -52.58 12.05
C PRO A 32 17.24 -52.02 13.45
N VAL A 33 16.74 -50.82 13.73
CA VAL A 33 16.80 -50.23 15.08
C VAL A 33 16.03 -51.16 16.03
N GLN A 34 16.72 -51.84 16.95
CA GLN A 34 16.12 -52.83 17.84
C GLN A 34 16.23 -52.45 19.33
N THR A 35 17.20 -51.63 19.72
CA THR A 35 17.41 -51.21 21.12
C THR A 35 17.54 -49.70 21.27
N VAL A 36 17.16 -49.15 22.44
CA VAL A 36 17.27 -47.71 22.75
C VAL A 36 18.71 -47.21 22.57
N ALA A 37 19.71 -48.03 22.93
CA ALA A 37 21.13 -47.72 22.74
C ALA A 37 21.59 -47.70 21.27
N ASP A 38 20.91 -48.43 20.38
CA ASP A 38 21.15 -48.31 18.93
C ASP A 38 20.53 -47.02 18.39
N PHE A 39 19.36 -46.62 18.90
CA PHE A 39 18.70 -45.37 18.54
C PHE A 39 19.50 -44.14 19.01
N GLU A 40 20.00 -44.14 20.25
CA GLU A 40 20.87 -43.08 20.77
C GLU A 40 22.10 -42.87 19.88
N ARG A 41 22.77 -43.95 19.48
CA ARG A 41 23.92 -43.88 18.56
C ARG A 41 23.57 -43.28 17.20
N ILE A 42 22.41 -43.62 16.64
CA ILE A 42 21.94 -43.06 15.37
C ILE A 42 21.52 -41.60 15.52
N ALA A 43 20.88 -41.24 16.64
CA ALA A 43 20.47 -39.86 16.92
C ALA A 43 21.68 -38.94 17.13
N THR A 44 22.72 -39.39 17.84
CA THR A 44 23.99 -38.66 17.95
C THR A 44 24.66 -38.51 16.59
N ALA A 45 24.67 -39.55 15.76
CA ALA A 45 25.22 -39.49 14.40
C ALA A 45 24.44 -38.53 13.48
N ALA A 46 23.11 -38.42 13.64
CA ALA A 46 22.28 -37.45 12.92
C ALA A 46 22.58 -35.98 13.29
N LEU A 47 23.19 -35.75 14.46
CA LEU A 47 23.62 -34.44 14.94
C LEU A 47 25.14 -34.23 14.77
N SER A 48 25.83 -35.15 14.09
CA SER A 48 27.28 -35.05 13.84
C SER A 48 27.62 -33.93 12.83
N VAL A 49 28.84 -33.42 12.94
CA VAL A 49 29.38 -32.42 11.99
C VAL A 49 29.72 -33.08 10.63
N ASP A 50 29.95 -34.39 10.63
CA ASP A 50 30.32 -35.17 9.44
C ASP A 50 29.13 -35.44 8.53
N ALA A 51 29.14 -34.84 7.33
CA ALA A 51 28.02 -34.90 6.39
C ALA A 51 27.66 -36.33 5.93
N ASN A 52 28.64 -37.24 5.85
CA ASN A 52 28.40 -38.63 5.46
C ASN A 52 27.72 -39.43 6.58
N GLU A 53 28.16 -39.25 7.83
CA GLU A 53 27.55 -39.93 8.99
C GLU A 53 26.14 -39.41 9.24
N ARG A 54 25.95 -38.08 9.15
CA ARG A 54 24.63 -37.45 9.26
C ARG A 54 23.66 -37.92 8.18
N SER A 55 24.05 -37.91 6.90
CA SER A 55 23.17 -38.34 5.81
C SER A 55 22.81 -39.82 5.88
N GLN A 56 23.75 -40.67 6.31
CA GLN A 56 23.49 -42.08 6.56
C GLN A 56 22.52 -42.28 7.74
N ALA A 57 22.72 -41.55 8.84
CA ALA A 57 21.83 -41.59 10.00
C ALA A 57 20.43 -41.07 9.67
N GLU A 58 20.30 -39.96 8.94
CA GLU A 58 19.02 -39.42 8.47
C GLU A 58 18.29 -40.40 7.55
N ALA A 59 19.00 -41.09 6.64
CA ALA A 59 18.41 -42.11 5.79
C ALA A 59 17.88 -43.32 6.59
N LEU A 60 18.62 -43.74 7.62
CA LEU A 60 18.18 -44.82 8.53
C LEU A 60 16.93 -44.40 9.34
N LEU A 61 16.90 -43.16 9.85
CA LEU A 61 15.74 -42.62 10.57
C LEU A 61 14.52 -42.47 9.65
N LEU A 62 14.70 -42.05 8.40
CA LEU A 62 13.62 -41.97 7.41
C LEU A 62 13.08 -43.35 7.03
N GLN A 63 13.95 -44.36 6.86
CA GLN A 63 13.52 -45.75 6.63
C GLN A 63 12.73 -46.28 7.82
N PHE A 64 13.20 -46.03 9.05
CA PHE A 64 12.52 -46.39 10.29
C PHE A 64 11.12 -45.76 10.40
N GLN A 65 10.97 -44.48 10.03
CA GLN A 65 9.65 -43.81 9.99
C GLN A 65 8.66 -44.43 9.00
N GLN A 66 9.15 -44.96 7.88
CA GLN A 66 8.29 -45.41 6.78
C GLN A 66 7.75 -46.84 6.93
N HIS A 67 8.40 -47.69 7.73
CA HIS A 67 8.28 -49.15 7.64
C HIS A 67 7.44 -49.85 8.72
N SER A 68 7.18 -49.28 9.91
CA SER A 68 6.40 -50.03 10.93
C SER A 68 5.60 -49.18 11.93
N VAL A 69 4.51 -49.74 12.45
CA VAL A 69 3.74 -49.22 13.60
C VAL A 69 4.53 -49.35 14.90
N GLU A 70 5.38 -50.36 14.98
CA GLU A 70 6.30 -50.64 16.08
C GLU A 70 7.29 -49.49 16.32
N SER A 71 7.52 -48.63 15.33
CA SER A 71 8.34 -47.42 15.47
C SER A 71 7.79 -46.42 16.50
N LEU A 72 6.45 -46.34 16.66
CA LEU A 72 5.83 -45.43 17.65
C LEU A 72 5.96 -45.98 19.08
N ASP A 73 5.69 -47.27 19.25
CA ASP A 73 5.82 -47.96 20.54
C ASP A 73 7.30 -47.95 21.00
N PHE A 74 8.23 -48.07 20.06
CA PHE A 74 9.66 -47.94 20.31
C PHE A 74 10.09 -46.50 20.64
N CYS A 75 9.61 -45.49 19.91
CA CYS A 75 9.90 -44.09 20.24
C CYS A 75 9.37 -43.69 21.62
N LEU A 76 8.24 -44.25 22.06
CA LEU A 76 7.76 -44.10 23.44
C LEU A 76 8.74 -44.68 24.45
N ALA A 77 9.22 -45.90 24.21
CA ALA A 77 10.23 -46.52 25.07
C ALA A 77 11.51 -45.68 25.14
N VAL A 78 11.92 -45.04 24.04
CA VAL A 78 13.05 -44.10 24.01
C VAL A 78 12.75 -42.85 24.86
N LEU A 79 11.54 -42.27 24.75
CA LEU A 79 11.15 -41.09 25.54
C LEU A 79 11.09 -41.36 27.05
N GLU A 80 10.76 -42.58 27.46
CA GLU A 80 10.69 -42.96 28.89
C GLU A 80 12.07 -43.39 29.46
N GLN A 81 12.97 -43.91 28.62
CA GLN A 81 14.23 -44.54 29.09
C GLN A 81 15.48 -43.71 28.83
N SER A 82 15.50 -42.88 27.78
CA SER A 82 16.68 -42.08 27.43
C SER A 82 16.80 -40.85 28.32
N ARG A 83 18.02 -40.55 28.76
CA ARG A 83 18.33 -39.34 29.55
C ARG A 83 18.99 -38.24 28.74
N ASP A 84 19.34 -38.51 27.48
CA ASP A 84 20.04 -37.58 26.60
C ASP A 84 19.07 -36.62 25.89
N PRO A 85 19.11 -35.30 26.16
CA PRO A 85 18.19 -34.32 25.56
C PRO A 85 18.25 -34.26 24.03
N ALA A 86 19.42 -34.53 23.45
CA ALA A 86 19.64 -34.52 22.01
C ALA A 86 18.93 -35.70 21.34
N THR A 87 19.10 -36.90 21.88
CA THR A 87 18.37 -38.10 21.45
C THR A 87 16.86 -37.94 21.60
N LEU A 88 16.39 -37.39 22.73
CA LEU A 88 14.96 -37.15 22.96
C LEU A 88 14.38 -36.19 21.90
N SER A 89 15.11 -35.14 21.52
CA SER A 89 14.69 -34.21 20.47
C SER A 89 14.50 -34.91 19.12
N VAL A 90 15.42 -35.80 18.73
CA VAL A 90 15.34 -36.59 17.50
C VAL A 90 14.19 -37.61 17.58
N ALA A 91 14.01 -38.28 18.72
CA ALA A 91 12.92 -39.22 18.96
C ALA A 91 11.54 -38.58 18.77
N VAL A 92 11.35 -37.37 19.33
CA VAL A 92 10.11 -36.60 19.16
C VAL A 92 9.83 -36.26 17.69
N ILE A 93 10.85 -35.84 16.93
CA ILE A 93 10.71 -35.51 15.50
C ILE A 93 10.30 -36.76 14.69
N VAL A 94 10.97 -37.88 14.96
CA VAL A 94 10.71 -39.18 14.31
C VAL A 94 9.30 -39.66 14.62
N LEU A 95 8.89 -39.59 15.88
CA LEU A 95 7.56 -39.94 16.36
C LEU A 95 6.48 -39.08 15.68
N ARG A 96 6.65 -37.75 15.66
CA ARG A 96 5.70 -36.83 15.02
C ARG A 96 5.51 -37.16 13.54
N ASN A 97 6.60 -37.25 12.79
CA ASN A 97 6.54 -37.47 11.33
C ASN A 97 5.97 -38.87 11.02
N GLY A 98 6.40 -39.89 11.76
CA GLY A 98 5.89 -41.26 11.64
C GLY A 98 4.39 -41.34 11.94
N ALA A 99 3.93 -40.71 13.04
CA ALA A 99 2.53 -40.69 13.42
C ALA A 99 1.66 -40.03 12.35
N ILE A 100 2.05 -38.86 11.81
CA ILE A 100 1.30 -38.16 10.75
C ILE A 100 1.23 -38.99 9.46
N ALA A 101 2.35 -39.55 9.02
CA ALA A 101 2.41 -40.34 7.79
C ALA A 101 1.53 -41.59 7.88
N GLN A 102 1.56 -42.28 9.02
CA GLN A 102 0.77 -43.48 9.27
C GLN A 102 -0.72 -43.16 9.47
N TRP A 103 -1.05 -42.02 10.09
CA TRP A 103 -2.42 -41.52 10.19
C TRP A 103 -3.02 -41.30 8.81
N GLY A 104 -2.32 -40.56 7.94
CA GLY A 104 -2.78 -40.26 6.58
C GLY A 104 -3.01 -41.52 5.74
N ARG A 105 -2.08 -42.49 5.79
CA ARG A 105 -2.21 -43.78 5.08
C ARG A 105 -3.45 -44.56 5.51
N ARG A 106 -3.70 -44.67 6.83
CA ARG A 106 -4.87 -45.39 7.38
C ARG A 106 -6.18 -44.67 7.08
N GLN A 107 -6.18 -43.35 7.17
CA GLN A 107 -7.34 -42.53 6.83
C GLN A 107 -7.72 -42.69 5.35
N LEU A 108 -6.76 -42.64 4.43
CA LEU A 108 -6.99 -42.87 3.00
C LEU A 108 -7.47 -44.30 2.71
N ALA A 109 -6.91 -45.30 3.40
CA ALA A 109 -7.37 -46.69 3.27
C ALA A 109 -8.83 -46.86 3.73
N TYR A 110 -9.21 -46.23 4.84
CA TYR A 110 -10.58 -46.20 5.33
C TYR A 110 -11.52 -45.49 4.33
N GLU A 111 -11.18 -44.28 3.89
CA GLU A 111 -12.00 -43.51 2.93
C GLU A 111 -12.18 -44.24 1.58
N ALA A 112 -11.12 -44.92 1.09
CA ALA A 112 -11.18 -45.73 -0.12
C ALA A 112 -12.12 -46.94 0.07
N SER A 113 -12.06 -47.61 1.22
CA SER A 113 -12.93 -48.75 1.55
C SER A 113 -14.40 -48.35 1.71
N VAL A 114 -14.68 -47.19 2.29
CA VAL A 114 -16.05 -46.64 2.44
C VAL A 114 -16.64 -46.24 1.08
N LYS A 115 -15.85 -45.61 0.20
CA LYS A 115 -16.29 -45.27 -1.17
C LYS A 115 -16.62 -46.52 -1.99
N ALA A 116 -15.81 -47.57 -1.88
CA ALA A 116 -16.04 -48.85 -2.56
C ALA A 116 -17.31 -49.58 -2.10
N ASN A 117 -17.74 -49.38 -0.85
CA ASN A 117 -18.87 -50.08 -0.23
C ASN A 117 -20.16 -49.25 -0.11
N SER A 118 -20.20 -48.04 -0.67
CA SER A 118 -21.32 -47.07 -0.56
C SER A 118 -22.69 -47.54 -1.10
N GLY A 119 -22.78 -48.75 -1.68
CA GLY A 119 -24.01 -49.38 -2.15
C GLY A 119 -24.67 -50.40 -1.20
N SER A 120 -24.02 -50.84 -0.12
CA SER A 120 -24.62 -51.78 0.86
C SER A 120 -24.76 -51.12 2.23
N GLY A 121 -26.00 -50.83 2.66
CA GLY A 121 -26.32 -50.17 3.93
C GLY A 121 -26.09 -51.00 5.19
N ASP A 122 -25.06 -51.85 5.25
CA ASP A 122 -24.70 -52.62 6.45
C ASP A 122 -23.76 -51.82 7.35
N THR A 123 -24.28 -51.34 8.48
CA THR A 123 -23.54 -50.57 9.49
C THR A 123 -22.45 -51.38 10.19
N LEU A 124 -22.68 -52.69 10.43
CA LEU A 124 -21.73 -53.58 11.12
C LEU A 124 -20.41 -53.76 10.35
N ARG A 125 -20.45 -53.73 9.02
CA ARG A 125 -19.26 -53.90 8.17
C ARG A 125 -18.40 -52.64 8.08
N ASN A 126 -19.00 -51.46 8.31
CA ASN A 126 -18.27 -50.20 8.39
C ASN A 126 -17.51 -50.06 9.73
N ASP A 127 -18.00 -50.65 10.81
CA ASP A 127 -17.32 -50.66 12.11
C ASP A 127 -16.07 -51.55 12.11
N GLU A 128 -16.11 -52.70 11.44
CA GLU A 128 -14.93 -53.58 11.24
C GLU A 128 -13.82 -52.89 10.43
N LEU A 129 -14.18 -52.08 9.45
CA LEU A 129 -13.24 -51.31 8.62
C LEU A 129 -12.66 -50.09 9.36
N ARG A 130 -13.34 -49.59 10.39
CA ARG A 130 -12.92 -48.43 11.21
C ARG A 130 -11.99 -48.83 12.37
N ALA A 131 -12.04 -50.08 12.83
CA ALA A 131 -11.29 -50.56 13.99
C ALA A 131 -9.76 -50.31 13.93
N PRO A 132 -9.05 -50.56 12.81
CA PRO A 132 -7.60 -50.33 12.74
C PRO A 132 -7.19 -48.86 12.80
N LEU A 133 -8.08 -47.95 12.38
CA LEU A 133 -7.87 -46.51 12.51
C LEU A 133 -8.05 -46.08 13.96
N LEU A 134 -9.12 -46.54 14.62
CA LEU A 134 -9.44 -46.19 16.00
C LEU A 134 -8.39 -46.71 16.99
N GLU A 135 -7.89 -47.93 16.80
CA GLU A 135 -6.78 -48.49 17.60
C GLU A 135 -5.53 -47.60 17.48
N PHE A 136 -5.18 -47.20 16.26
CA PHE A 136 -4.03 -46.33 16.02
C PHE A 136 -4.23 -44.93 16.65
N GLU A 137 -5.40 -44.33 16.50
CA GLU A 137 -5.72 -43.04 17.10
C GLU A 137 -5.64 -43.09 18.64
N SER A 138 -6.12 -44.18 19.25
CA SER A 138 -6.01 -44.37 20.71
C SER A 138 -4.55 -44.39 21.19
N LYS A 139 -3.64 -45.01 20.43
CA LYS A 139 -2.19 -44.97 20.71
C LYS A 139 -1.65 -43.54 20.64
N VAL A 140 -2.12 -42.73 19.68
CA VAL A 140 -1.72 -41.31 19.58
C VAL A 140 -2.23 -40.49 20.76
N VAL A 141 -3.41 -40.79 21.30
CA VAL A 141 -3.89 -40.16 22.54
C VAL A 141 -2.94 -40.48 23.71
N PHE A 142 -2.52 -41.73 23.88
CA PHE A 142 -1.54 -42.11 24.90
C PHE A 142 -0.17 -41.44 24.70
N LEU A 143 0.29 -41.33 23.44
CA LEU A 143 1.51 -40.61 23.08
C LEU A 143 1.47 -39.14 23.53
N ILE A 144 0.35 -38.44 23.26
CA ILE A 144 0.17 -37.05 23.65
C ILE A 144 0.17 -36.91 25.19
N GLN A 145 -0.52 -37.81 25.89
CA GLN A 145 -0.52 -37.81 27.37
C GLN A 145 0.87 -38.08 27.94
N GLY A 146 1.65 -38.99 27.36
CA GLY A 146 3.02 -39.28 27.77
C GLY A 146 3.94 -38.07 27.63
N MET A 147 3.90 -37.41 26.47
CA MET A 147 4.66 -36.18 26.23
C MET A 147 4.26 -35.05 27.19
N LEU A 148 2.97 -34.88 27.47
CA LEU A 148 2.50 -33.88 28.43
C LEU A 148 3.03 -34.13 29.85
N ARG A 149 3.07 -35.39 30.29
CA ARG A 149 3.64 -35.76 31.61
C ARG A 149 5.14 -35.49 31.69
N LEU A 150 5.89 -35.74 30.61
CA LEU A 150 7.32 -35.43 30.56
C LEU A 150 7.57 -33.92 30.64
N LEU A 151 6.79 -33.12 29.91
CA LEU A 151 6.83 -31.65 29.99
C LEU A 151 6.52 -31.16 31.42
N GLN A 152 5.53 -31.74 32.09
CA GLN A 152 5.22 -31.43 33.50
C GLN A 152 6.38 -31.79 34.43
N ALA A 153 7.04 -32.93 34.22
CA ALA A 153 8.22 -33.32 34.99
C ALA A 153 9.39 -32.36 34.77
N HIS A 154 9.59 -31.86 33.54
CA HIS A 154 10.62 -30.87 33.24
C HIS A 154 10.32 -29.48 33.82
N ALA A 155 9.03 -29.09 33.93
CA ALA A 155 8.65 -27.86 34.64
C ALA A 155 8.97 -27.93 36.14
N VAL A 156 8.74 -29.09 36.78
CA VAL A 156 9.17 -29.32 38.18
C VAL A 156 10.71 -29.33 38.29
N LEU A 157 11.41 -29.83 37.28
CA LEU A 157 12.88 -29.75 37.20
C LEU A 157 13.36 -28.30 37.11
N GLN A 158 12.64 -27.43 36.39
CA GLN A 158 12.98 -26.00 36.29
C GLN A 158 12.94 -25.29 37.65
N ASP A 159 12.01 -25.67 38.52
CA ASP A 159 11.89 -25.12 39.89
C ASP A 159 12.94 -25.67 40.85
N THR A 160 13.37 -26.92 40.65
CA THR A 160 14.29 -27.62 41.57
C THR A 160 15.76 -27.54 41.15
N ASN A 161 16.05 -27.50 39.84
CA ASN A 161 17.39 -27.40 39.26
C ASN A 161 17.37 -26.73 37.87
N SER A 162 17.39 -25.40 37.86
CA SER A 162 17.27 -24.59 36.64
C SER A 162 18.40 -24.82 35.61
N VAL A 163 19.61 -25.20 36.05
CA VAL A 163 20.76 -25.45 35.16
C VAL A 163 20.51 -26.70 34.32
N GLN A 164 20.13 -27.81 34.97
CA GLN A 164 19.82 -29.05 34.28
C GLN A 164 18.58 -28.93 33.39
N ALA A 165 17.59 -28.14 33.79
CA ALA A 165 16.43 -27.85 32.95
C ALA A 165 16.79 -27.10 31.65
N THR A 166 17.91 -26.35 31.62
CA THR A 166 18.32 -25.65 30.39
C THR A 166 18.74 -26.60 29.26
N ASP A 167 19.26 -27.79 29.60
CA ASP A 167 19.68 -28.80 28.63
C ASP A 167 18.50 -29.41 27.87
N TYR A 168 17.30 -29.42 28.47
CA TYR A 168 16.08 -29.98 27.88
C TYR A 168 15.25 -28.96 27.07
N ARG A 169 15.60 -27.67 27.06
CA ARG A 169 14.82 -26.61 26.39
C ARG A 169 14.52 -26.88 24.90
N VAL A 170 15.48 -27.43 24.17
CA VAL A 170 15.29 -27.77 22.74
C VAL A 170 14.33 -28.93 22.59
N CYS A 171 14.46 -29.96 23.44
CA CYS A 171 13.57 -31.10 23.50
C CYS A 171 12.14 -30.65 23.83
N ASP A 172 11.96 -29.81 24.86
CA ASP A 172 10.65 -29.30 25.29
C ASP A 172 9.95 -28.52 24.18
N ARG A 173 10.69 -27.70 23.43
CA ARG A 173 10.16 -26.98 22.26
C ARG A 173 9.72 -27.95 21.15
N GLN A 174 10.52 -28.96 20.83
CA GLN A 174 10.16 -29.97 19.85
C GLN A 174 8.95 -30.81 20.30
N MET A 175 8.89 -31.15 21.58
CA MET A 175 7.81 -31.94 22.18
C MET A 175 6.51 -31.17 22.20
N THR A 176 6.55 -29.90 22.60
CA THR A 176 5.39 -28.99 22.56
C THR A 176 4.91 -28.79 21.13
N TYR A 177 5.82 -28.63 20.16
CA TYR A 177 5.46 -28.53 18.75
C TYR A 177 4.85 -29.84 18.20
N ALA A 178 5.45 -30.99 18.50
CA ALA A 178 4.90 -32.29 18.10
C ALA A 178 3.50 -32.53 18.68
N LEU A 179 3.29 -32.20 19.95
CA LEU A 179 2.00 -32.25 20.63
C LEU A 179 0.97 -31.35 19.93
N ALA A 180 1.34 -30.11 19.59
CA ALA A 180 0.45 -29.17 18.87
C ALA A 180 0.04 -29.70 17.48
N VAL A 181 0.98 -30.25 16.72
CA VAL A 181 0.73 -30.78 15.36
C VAL A 181 -0.17 -32.02 15.41
N LEU A 182 0.08 -32.94 16.35
CA LEU A 182 -0.75 -34.14 16.51
C LEU A 182 -2.16 -33.79 17.01
N LEU A 183 -2.28 -32.84 17.95
CA LEU A 183 -3.59 -32.35 18.40
C LEU A 183 -4.38 -31.71 17.27
N LYS A 184 -3.79 -30.84 16.46
CA LYS A 184 -4.48 -30.27 15.29
C LYS A 184 -4.94 -31.35 14.31
N LYS A 185 -4.09 -32.34 14.01
CA LYS A 185 -4.45 -33.45 13.11
C LYS A 185 -5.65 -34.25 13.64
N ALA A 186 -5.62 -34.56 14.94
CA ALA A 186 -6.66 -35.35 15.59
C ALA A 186 -7.98 -34.56 15.75
N LEU A 187 -7.92 -33.28 16.11
CA LEU A 187 -9.12 -32.42 16.21
C LEU A 187 -9.78 -32.19 14.85
N ALA A 188 -8.99 -32.09 13.77
CA ALA A 188 -9.51 -31.81 12.43
C ALA A 188 -9.96 -33.03 11.62
N SER A 189 -9.31 -34.18 11.80
CA SER A 189 -9.56 -35.37 10.96
C SER A 189 -9.71 -36.69 11.72
N GLY A 190 -9.60 -36.67 13.05
CA GLY A 190 -9.76 -37.86 13.87
C GLY A 190 -11.20 -38.33 13.97
N THR A 191 -11.36 -39.57 14.45
CA THR A 191 -12.68 -40.09 14.80
C THR A 191 -13.32 -39.28 15.92
N ARG A 192 -14.64 -39.37 16.04
CA ARG A 192 -15.41 -38.61 17.03
C ARG A 192 -14.91 -38.86 18.46
N GLU A 193 -14.62 -40.11 18.80
CA GLU A 193 -14.19 -40.52 20.13
C GLU A 193 -12.81 -39.92 20.47
N THR A 194 -11.88 -39.96 19.52
CA THR A 194 -10.54 -39.36 19.65
C THR A 194 -10.61 -37.84 19.80
N ARG A 195 -11.44 -37.18 18.98
CA ARG A 195 -11.63 -35.73 19.06
C ARG A 195 -12.21 -35.32 20.41
N ASP A 196 -13.25 -36.01 20.87
CA ASP A 196 -13.92 -35.70 22.14
C ASP A 196 -12.97 -35.94 23.34
N ALA A 197 -12.15 -36.99 23.30
CA ALA A 197 -11.14 -37.28 24.34
C ALA A 197 -10.03 -36.23 24.40
N LEU A 198 -9.49 -35.80 23.25
CA LEU A 198 -8.41 -34.81 23.20
C LEU A 198 -8.91 -33.39 23.51
N LEU A 199 -10.13 -33.06 23.09
CA LEU A 199 -10.78 -31.83 23.48
C LEU A 199 -10.99 -31.77 25.00
N GLN A 200 -11.46 -32.86 25.62
CA GLN A 200 -11.61 -32.93 27.07
C GLN A 200 -10.27 -32.75 27.79
N MET A 201 -9.18 -33.30 27.25
CA MET A 201 -7.84 -33.10 27.82
C MET A 201 -7.41 -31.61 27.77
N LEU A 202 -7.71 -30.89 26.69
CA LEU A 202 -7.44 -29.44 26.60
C LEU A 202 -8.32 -28.63 27.57
N LEU A 203 -9.58 -29.03 27.74
CA LEU A 203 -10.48 -28.44 28.75
C LEU A 203 -9.96 -28.69 30.17
N ASN A 204 -9.44 -29.88 30.45
CA ASN A 204 -8.85 -30.21 31.74
C ASN A 204 -7.60 -29.35 32.02
N LEU A 205 -6.77 -29.06 31.01
CA LEU A 205 -5.63 -28.13 31.17
C LEU A 205 -6.08 -26.71 31.50
N LEU A 206 -7.15 -26.22 30.86
CA LEU A 206 -7.75 -24.92 31.19
C LEU A 206 -8.32 -24.90 32.62
N GLU A 207 -8.96 -25.99 33.05
CA GLU A 207 -9.46 -26.13 34.41
C GLU A 207 -8.30 -26.20 35.42
N GLU A 208 -7.21 -26.91 35.11
CA GLU A 208 -5.99 -26.96 35.92
C GLU A 208 -5.41 -25.55 36.10
N MET A 209 -5.26 -24.78 35.02
CA MET A 209 -4.82 -23.37 35.09
C MET A 209 -5.71 -22.52 36.01
N ARG A 210 -7.04 -22.70 35.93
CA ARG A 210 -7.99 -22.01 36.82
C ARG A 210 -7.80 -22.44 38.28
N THR A 211 -7.58 -23.72 38.55
CA THR A 211 -7.37 -24.21 39.92
C THR A 211 -6.05 -23.73 40.53
N LEU A 212 -4.99 -23.57 39.73
CA LEU A 212 -3.69 -23.04 40.16
C LEU A 212 -3.76 -21.54 40.52
N LEU A 213 -4.69 -20.80 39.93
CA LEU A 213 -4.91 -19.38 40.20
C LEU A 213 -5.68 -19.13 41.50
N ILE A 214 -6.60 -20.02 41.89
CA ILE A 214 -7.58 -19.76 42.97
C ILE A 214 -7.05 -20.23 44.34
N PRO A 215 -7.26 -19.44 45.42
CA PRO A 215 -6.93 -19.80 46.81
C PRO A 215 -7.47 -21.17 47.27
N ALA A 216 -6.75 -21.81 48.20
CA ALA A 216 -7.09 -23.15 48.69
C ALA A 216 -8.49 -23.24 49.36
N GLY A 217 -9.07 -22.14 49.83
CA GLY A 217 -10.33 -22.14 50.60
C GLY A 217 -11.64 -22.20 49.80
N THR A 218 -11.65 -22.01 48.48
CA THR A 218 -12.89 -21.78 47.70
C THR A 218 -13.31 -22.94 46.80
N VAL A 219 -12.49 -23.99 46.65
CA VAL A 219 -12.76 -25.16 45.79
C VAL A 219 -12.86 -26.42 46.66
N PRO A 220 -13.90 -27.27 46.51
CA PRO A 220 -14.06 -28.49 47.31
C PRO A 220 -12.89 -29.46 47.15
N ALA A 221 -12.46 -30.07 48.26
CA ALA A 221 -11.29 -30.94 48.35
C ALA A 221 -11.30 -32.15 47.39
N SER A 222 -12.49 -32.55 46.88
CA SER A 222 -12.66 -33.64 45.91
C SER A 222 -12.10 -33.35 44.51
N GLN A 223 -11.82 -32.09 44.18
CA GLN A 223 -11.28 -31.66 42.87
C GLN A 223 -9.76 -31.42 42.87
N ARG A 224 -9.05 -31.73 43.97
CA ARG A 224 -7.60 -31.50 44.10
C ARG A 224 -6.79 -32.74 44.51
N PRO A 225 -6.59 -33.74 43.63
CA PRO A 225 -5.79 -34.92 44.01
C PRO A 225 -4.26 -34.72 43.89
N HIS A 226 -3.75 -33.64 43.30
CA HIS A 226 -2.32 -33.53 42.91
C HIS A 226 -1.61 -32.17 43.16
N LEU A 227 -2.21 -31.22 43.88
CA LEU A 227 -1.57 -29.91 44.14
C LEU A 227 -0.59 -30.00 45.33
N GLN A 228 0.67 -29.63 45.12
CA GLN A 228 1.65 -29.44 46.20
C GLN A 228 1.17 -28.36 47.18
N GLU A 229 1.45 -28.52 48.48
CA GLU A 229 1.13 -27.50 49.50
C GLU A 229 1.91 -26.20 49.22
N GLY A 230 1.21 -25.10 48.95
CA GLY A 230 1.82 -23.82 48.60
C GLY A 230 0.79 -22.70 48.41
N ALA A 231 1.26 -21.44 48.47
CA ALA A 231 0.41 -20.29 48.19
C ALA A 231 -0.02 -20.30 46.72
N SER A 232 -1.32 -20.09 46.48
CA SER A 232 -1.86 -19.97 45.11
C SER A 232 -1.18 -18.80 44.37
N ILE A 233 -1.24 -18.79 43.03
CA ILE A 233 -0.63 -17.71 42.24
C ILE A 233 -1.21 -16.35 42.64
N LEU A 234 -2.51 -16.29 42.93
CA LEU A 234 -3.16 -15.06 43.37
C LEU A 234 -2.68 -14.61 44.76
N GLU A 235 -2.58 -15.54 45.72
CA GLU A 235 -2.02 -15.25 47.06
C GLU A 235 -0.56 -14.81 46.98
N ALA A 236 0.23 -15.38 46.07
CA ALA A 236 1.61 -14.98 45.83
C ALA A 236 1.71 -13.58 45.21
N VAL A 237 0.84 -13.25 44.26
CA VAL A 237 0.73 -11.90 43.68
C VAL A 237 0.25 -10.87 44.74
N GLU A 238 -0.54 -11.29 45.73
CA GLU A 238 -1.00 -10.44 46.84
C GLU A 238 0.04 -10.24 47.93
N THR A 239 0.77 -11.29 48.29
CA THR A 239 1.71 -11.29 49.42
C THR A 239 3.15 -10.98 49.00
N GLY A 240 3.43 -10.92 47.70
CA GLY A 240 4.77 -10.67 47.15
C GLY A 240 5.76 -11.83 47.34
N LYS A 241 5.26 -13.03 47.66
CA LYS A 241 6.06 -14.25 47.87
C LYS A 241 6.09 -15.10 46.59
N PRO A 242 7.17 -15.87 46.33
CA PRO A 242 7.19 -16.80 45.20
C PRO A 242 6.18 -17.93 45.40
N SER A 243 5.50 -18.36 44.32
CA SER A 243 4.61 -19.52 44.33
C SER A 243 5.24 -20.69 43.58
N PRO A 244 5.14 -21.92 44.11
CA PRO A 244 5.58 -23.12 43.41
C PRO A 244 4.70 -23.48 42.20
N HIS A 245 3.57 -22.79 42.00
CA HIS A 245 2.60 -23.10 40.95
C HIS A 245 2.80 -22.28 39.66
N VAL A 246 3.68 -21.26 39.67
CA VAL A 246 3.89 -20.36 38.51
C VAL A 246 4.47 -21.12 37.33
N SER A 247 5.44 -22.00 37.53
CA SER A 247 6.10 -22.74 36.44
C SER A 247 5.17 -23.74 35.78
N ASN A 248 4.34 -24.46 36.55
CA ASN A 248 3.31 -25.33 35.97
C ASN A 248 2.24 -24.52 35.21
N PHE A 249 1.84 -23.35 35.73
CA PHE A 249 0.91 -22.48 35.03
C PHE A 249 1.48 -21.94 33.70
N VAL A 250 2.74 -21.49 33.71
CA VAL A 250 3.45 -21.05 32.50
C VAL A 250 3.60 -22.20 31.50
N LEU A 251 3.85 -23.43 31.98
CA LEU A 251 3.87 -24.62 31.12
C LEU A 251 2.51 -24.84 30.45
N CYS A 252 1.42 -24.94 31.22
CA CYS A 252 0.07 -25.13 30.68
C CYS A 252 -0.28 -24.05 29.65
N LEU A 253 0.03 -22.79 29.97
CA LEU A 253 -0.18 -21.64 29.09
C LEU A 253 0.67 -21.75 27.81
N SER A 254 1.94 -22.15 27.92
CA SER A 254 2.83 -22.34 26.75
C SER A 254 2.34 -23.46 25.83
N VAL A 255 1.86 -24.57 26.40
CA VAL A 255 1.26 -25.68 25.64
C VAL A 255 0.02 -25.22 24.90
N LEU A 256 -0.92 -24.57 25.59
CA LEU A 256 -2.14 -24.04 24.97
C LEU A 256 -1.84 -22.96 23.92
N MET A 257 -0.83 -22.12 24.14
CA MET A 257 -0.36 -21.13 23.18
C MET A 257 0.19 -21.82 21.91
N SER A 258 1.03 -22.83 22.04
CA SER A 258 1.58 -23.59 20.91
C SER A 258 0.50 -24.36 20.14
N VAL A 259 -0.44 -25.00 20.84
CA VAL A 259 -1.60 -25.65 20.20
C VAL A 259 -2.43 -24.63 19.43
N SER A 260 -2.69 -23.47 20.04
CA SER A 260 -3.44 -22.38 19.39
C SER A 260 -2.71 -21.86 18.15
N ARG A 261 -1.40 -21.58 18.22
CA ARG A 261 -0.59 -21.18 17.04
C ARG A 261 -0.70 -22.17 15.90
N GLU A 262 -0.60 -23.46 16.21
CA GLU A 262 -0.69 -24.51 15.19
C GLU A 262 -2.11 -24.60 14.61
N VAL A 263 -3.16 -24.60 15.43
CA VAL A 263 -4.57 -24.59 14.97
C VAL A 263 -4.88 -23.36 14.12
N GLY A 264 -4.29 -22.21 14.44
CA GLY A 264 -4.40 -20.97 13.68
C GLY A 264 -3.65 -20.97 12.35
N SER A 265 -2.61 -21.80 12.19
CA SER A 265 -1.77 -21.88 11.00
C SER A 265 -2.49 -22.46 9.78
N SER A 266 -2.31 -21.79 8.63
CA SER A 266 -2.84 -22.18 7.32
C SER A 266 -2.00 -23.24 6.59
N ASP A 267 -0.90 -23.71 7.18
CA ASP A 267 -0.06 -24.75 6.55
C ASP A 267 -0.73 -26.12 6.67
N LEU A 268 -1.42 -26.52 5.61
CA LEU A 268 -2.17 -27.79 5.55
C LEU A 268 -1.37 -28.94 4.89
N SER A 269 -0.24 -28.64 4.25
CA SER A 269 0.52 -29.59 3.42
C SER A 269 1.07 -30.76 4.22
N LEU A 270 1.58 -30.51 5.42
CA LEU A 270 2.10 -31.55 6.32
C LEU A 270 1.00 -32.49 6.82
N LEU A 271 -0.19 -31.96 7.09
CA LEU A 271 -1.26 -32.67 7.82
C LEU A 271 -2.27 -33.39 6.92
N GLN A 272 -2.19 -33.20 5.59
CA GLN A 272 -3.12 -33.77 4.62
C GLN A 272 -4.59 -33.46 4.97
N LEU A 273 -4.86 -32.24 5.46
CA LEU A 273 -6.21 -31.81 5.85
C LEU A 273 -6.91 -31.11 4.69
N THR A 274 -8.21 -31.36 4.56
CA THR A 274 -9.05 -30.53 3.67
C THR A 274 -9.27 -29.15 4.30
N THR A 275 -9.51 -28.15 3.45
CA THR A 275 -9.79 -26.78 3.91
C THR A 275 -11.03 -26.72 4.81
N GLN A 276 -12.05 -27.53 4.53
CA GLN A 276 -13.27 -27.61 5.34
C GLN A 276 -12.99 -28.18 6.74
N GLN A 277 -12.23 -29.29 6.83
CA GLN A 277 -11.84 -29.87 8.12
C GLN A 277 -11.06 -28.87 9.00
N HIS A 278 -10.15 -28.12 8.40
CA HIS A 278 -9.40 -27.08 9.11
C HIS A 278 -10.33 -25.96 9.62
N ILE A 279 -11.25 -25.47 8.79
CA ILE A 279 -12.20 -24.42 9.17
C ILE A 279 -13.10 -24.87 10.33
N ASP A 280 -13.62 -26.09 10.29
CA ASP A 280 -14.51 -26.62 11.33
C ASP A 280 -13.77 -26.86 12.64
N CYS A 281 -12.56 -27.45 12.57
CA CYS A 281 -11.66 -27.61 13.72
C CYS A 281 -11.34 -26.27 14.38
N LYS A 282 -10.96 -25.27 13.57
CA LYS A 282 -10.60 -23.95 14.05
C LYS A 282 -11.77 -23.25 14.75
N LYS A 283 -12.98 -23.34 14.20
CA LYS A 283 -14.19 -22.78 14.83
C LYS A 283 -14.52 -23.44 16.16
N GLN A 284 -14.46 -24.78 16.22
CA GLN A 284 -14.72 -25.51 17.46
C GLN A 284 -13.68 -25.14 18.53
N PHE A 285 -12.39 -25.14 18.16
CA PHE A 285 -11.30 -24.75 19.04
C PHE A 285 -11.41 -23.29 19.52
N GLU A 286 -11.79 -22.38 18.63
CA GLU A 286 -12.01 -20.96 18.95
C GLU A 286 -13.06 -20.80 20.06
N ARG A 287 -14.19 -21.52 19.97
CA ARG A 287 -15.31 -21.44 20.91
C ARG A 287 -15.01 -22.11 22.25
N GLU A 288 -14.41 -23.30 22.23
CA GLU A 288 -14.29 -24.16 23.40
C GLU A 288 -12.99 -23.96 24.19
N ILE A 289 -11.90 -23.56 23.52
CA ILE A 289 -10.56 -23.46 24.14
C ILE A 289 -10.02 -22.04 24.11
N LEU A 290 -9.92 -21.41 22.93
CA LEU A 290 -9.25 -20.11 22.78
C LEU A 290 -10.00 -18.98 23.48
N LEU A 291 -11.33 -18.92 23.35
CA LEU A 291 -12.12 -17.88 23.99
C LEU A 291 -12.04 -17.93 25.53
N PRO A 292 -12.21 -19.08 26.21
CA PRO A 292 -11.97 -19.20 27.64
C PRO A 292 -10.52 -18.89 28.06
N LEU A 293 -9.52 -19.30 27.27
CA LEU A 293 -8.11 -19.02 27.53
C LEU A 293 -7.85 -17.51 27.56
N VAL A 294 -8.32 -16.78 26.55
CA VAL A 294 -8.15 -15.33 26.44
C VAL A 294 -8.92 -14.59 27.54
N ASP A 295 -10.12 -15.07 27.92
CA ASP A 295 -10.87 -14.46 29.02
C ASP A 295 -10.13 -14.59 30.36
N LEU A 296 -9.50 -15.74 30.60
CA LEU A 296 -8.64 -15.96 31.77
C LEU A 296 -7.40 -15.05 31.72
N ASP A 297 -6.74 -14.98 30.57
CA ASP A 297 -5.53 -14.21 30.33
C ASP A 297 -5.74 -12.70 30.54
N LEU A 298 -6.81 -12.13 29.98
CA LEU A 298 -7.20 -10.73 30.18
C LEU A 298 -7.53 -10.42 31.64
N SER A 299 -8.17 -11.36 32.35
CA SER A 299 -8.48 -11.18 33.78
C SER A 299 -7.20 -11.20 34.62
N LEU A 300 -6.25 -12.09 34.30
CA LEU A 300 -4.94 -12.13 34.95
C LEU A 300 -4.14 -10.85 34.65
N LEU A 301 -4.17 -10.37 33.41
CA LEU A 301 -3.51 -9.12 33.04
C LEU A 301 -4.05 -7.92 33.83
N ASN A 302 -5.38 -7.79 33.95
CA ASN A 302 -6.02 -6.75 34.77
C ASN A 302 -5.49 -6.76 36.22
N LEU A 303 -5.34 -7.95 36.81
CA LEU A 303 -4.82 -8.11 38.17
C LEU A 303 -3.33 -7.73 38.28
N LEU A 304 -2.52 -8.13 37.30
CA LEU A 304 -1.09 -7.80 37.25
C LEU A 304 -0.88 -6.29 37.09
N LEU A 305 -1.74 -5.59 36.36
CA LEU A 305 -1.66 -4.14 36.15
C LEU A 305 -2.20 -3.34 37.35
N LYS A 306 -3.37 -3.70 37.90
CA LYS A 306 -3.98 -2.99 39.06
C LYS A 306 -3.11 -2.99 40.31
N LYS A 307 -2.28 -4.03 40.53
CA LYS A 307 -1.37 -4.14 41.69
C LYS A 307 0.04 -3.59 41.41
N CYS A 308 0.32 -3.09 40.20
CA CYS A 308 1.58 -2.39 39.87
C CYS A 308 1.55 -0.89 40.23
N SER A 309 0.37 -0.28 40.40
CA SER A 309 0.21 1.16 40.66
C SER A 309 0.53 1.59 42.09
N SER A 310 0.61 0.65 43.05
CA SER A 310 1.16 0.93 44.38
C SER A 310 2.69 0.82 44.36
N LEU A 311 3.36 1.93 44.06
CA LEU A 311 4.82 2.09 44.00
C LEU A 311 5.58 1.52 45.22
N ASP A 312 4.93 1.43 46.39
CA ASP A 312 5.53 0.93 47.63
C ASP A 312 5.76 -0.60 47.66
N ALA A 313 5.01 -1.40 46.88
CA ALA A 313 5.08 -2.86 46.95
C ALA A 313 6.23 -3.46 46.11
N GLN A 314 6.69 -2.77 45.06
CA GLN A 314 7.74 -3.30 44.17
C GLN A 314 9.14 -3.17 44.78
N ALA A 315 9.40 -2.17 45.65
CA ALA A 315 10.73 -1.98 46.25
C ALA A 315 11.08 -3.08 47.28
N PHE A 316 10.08 -3.68 47.94
CA PHE A 316 10.26 -4.61 49.06
C PHE A 316 10.06 -6.10 48.70
N ALA A 317 9.68 -6.44 47.47
CA ALA A 317 9.51 -7.84 47.05
C ALA A 317 10.87 -8.52 46.76
N PRO A 318 11.09 -9.79 47.16
CA PRO A 318 12.31 -10.54 46.87
C PRO A 318 12.55 -10.71 45.36
N PRO A 319 13.83 -10.76 44.92
CA PRO A 319 14.19 -10.75 43.49
C PRO A 319 13.63 -11.95 42.71
N GLU A 320 13.45 -13.10 43.35
CA GLU A 320 12.87 -14.31 42.74
C GLU A 320 11.37 -14.13 42.42
N ALA A 321 10.61 -13.47 43.31
CA ALA A 321 9.19 -13.19 43.08
C ALA A 321 9.00 -12.18 41.94
N ARG A 322 9.92 -11.21 41.78
CA ARG A 322 9.91 -10.28 40.63
C ARG A 322 10.14 -11.01 39.31
N LYS A 323 11.15 -11.89 39.24
CA LYS A 323 11.43 -12.71 38.05
C LYS A 323 10.25 -13.61 37.66
N GLN A 324 9.60 -14.26 38.65
CA GLN A 324 8.41 -15.07 38.40
C GLN A 324 7.25 -14.23 37.86
N ARG A 325 7.04 -13.03 38.41
CA ARG A 325 6.00 -12.09 37.94
C ARG A 325 6.27 -11.59 36.53
N ASP A 326 7.51 -11.21 36.21
CA ASP A 326 7.88 -10.74 34.87
C ASP A 326 7.76 -11.88 33.84
N SER A 327 8.14 -13.11 34.21
CA SER A 327 7.92 -14.31 33.37
C SER A 327 6.44 -14.58 33.12
N LEU A 328 5.58 -14.36 34.13
CA LEU A 328 4.14 -14.50 34.00
C LEU A 328 3.56 -13.41 33.09
N LEU A 329 3.99 -12.15 33.26
CA LEU A 329 3.58 -11.04 32.40
C LEU A 329 3.98 -11.27 30.94
N ALA A 330 5.22 -11.72 30.69
CA ALA A 330 5.68 -12.05 29.34
C ALA A 330 4.84 -13.17 28.69
N SER A 331 4.46 -14.18 29.48
CA SER A 331 3.61 -15.29 29.01
C SER A 331 2.19 -14.81 28.64
N VAL A 332 1.60 -13.95 29.48
CA VAL A 332 0.29 -13.32 29.26
C VAL A 332 0.31 -12.43 28.02
N VAL A 333 1.32 -11.57 27.87
CA VAL A 333 1.50 -10.75 26.67
C VAL A 333 1.66 -11.61 25.41
N GLY A 334 2.29 -12.79 25.51
CA GLY A 334 2.39 -13.74 24.41
C GLY A 334 1.03 -14.33 23.94
N ILE A 335 0.05 -14.46 24.84
CA ILE A 335 -1.32 -14.86 24.47
C ILE A 335 -2.04 -13.71 23.76
N LEU A 336 -1.84 -12.48 24.20
CA LEU A 336 -2.35 -11.30 23.49
C LEU A 336 -1.76 -11.15 22.10
N GLU A 337 -0.45 -11.35 21.95
CA GLU A 337 0.21 -11.35 20.64
C GLU A 337 -0.40 -12.40 19.70
N LEU A 338 -0.59 -13.63 20.21
CA LEU A 338 -1.28 -14.71 19.50
C LEU A 338 -2.71 -14.32 19.10
N LEU A 339 -3.46 -13.69 20.01
CA LEU A 339 -4.82 -13.23 19.72
C LEU A 339 -4.82 -12.21 18.58
N MET A 340 -3.88 -11.26 18.60
CA MET A 340 -3.74 -10.23 17.57
C MET A 340 -3.36 -10.83 16.20
N ASP A 341 -2.65 -11.96 16.17
CA ASP A 341 -2.35 -12.74 14.96
C ASP A 341 -3.47 -13.69 14.53
N TRP A 342 -4.51 -13.86 15.34
CA TRP A 342 -5.56 -14.83 15.06
C TRP A 342 -6.39 -14.39 13.85
N ASN A 343 -6.38 -15.22 12.79
CA ASN A 343 -7.21 -14.96 11.62
C ASN A 343 -8.66 -15.37 11.89
N PHE A 344 -9.51 -14.41 12.27
CA PHE A 344 -10.95 -14.64 12.45
C PHE A 344 -11.71 -14.91 11.14
N GLY A 345 -11.08 -14.73 9.97
CA GLY A 345 -11.67 -14.91 8.64
C GLY A 345 -11.82 -16.37 8.18
N GLN A 346 -12.83 -16.64 7.34
CA GLN A 346 -12.94 -17.87 6.53
C GLN A 346 -12.44 -17.65 5.09
N VAL A 347 -11.37 -16.87 4.89
CA VAL A 347 -10.96 -16.51 3.52
C VAL A 347 -10.16 -17.64 2.90
N LEU A 348 -10.82 -18.35 1.99
CA LEU A 348 -10.31 -19.47 1.20
C LEU A 348 -9.42 -19.06 0.02
N LEU A 349 -8.98 -17.80 -0.10
CA LEU A 349 -8.34 -17.32 -1.32
C LEU A 349 -7.20 -16.32 -1.10
N ARG A 350 -6.04 -16.73 -1.63
CA ARG A 350 -4.84 -15.99 -2.05
C ARG A 350 -3.79 -15.66 -0.98
N PHE A 351 -2.55 -15.85 -1.41
CA PHE A 351 -1.31 -15.36 -0.83
C PHE A 351 -1.47 -13.89 -0.42
N VAL A 352 -1.85 -13.68 0.83
CA VAL A 352 -1.83 -12.40 1.49
C VAL A 352 -0.77 -12.55 2.56
N THR A 353 0.28 -11.72 2.48
CA THR A 353 1.29 -11.64 3.53
C THR A 353 0.60 -11.37 4.85
N THR A 354 1.08 -11.98 5.93
CA THR A 354 0.51 -11.90 7.29
C THR A 354 0.30 -10.46 7.80
N SER A 355 0.91 -9.48 7.14
CA SER A 355 0.77 -8.04 7.37
C SER A 355 -0.57 -7.42 6.99
N ASP A 356 -1.47 -8.08 6.23
CA ASP A 356 -2.64 -7.40 5.64
C ASP A 356 -4.00 -7.91 6.18
N VAL A 357 -3.99 -8.77 7.20
CA VAL A 357 -5.22 -9.37 7.75
C VAL A 357 -5.84 -8.43 8.80
N SER A 358 -7.09 -8.01 8.56
CA SER A 358 -7.88 -7.23 9.53
C SER A 358 -8.24 -8.04 10.77
N PHE A 359 -8.12 -7.45 11.97
CA PHE A 359 -8.59 -8.06 13.22
C PHE A 359 -10.13 -7.98 13.31
N ALA A 360 -10.82 -9.05 12.92
CA ALA A 360 -12.26 -9.05 12.66
C ALA A 360 -13.03 -10.12 13.47
N PRO A 361 -13.13 -9.97 14.81
CA PRO A 361 -13.71 -10.98 15.68
C PRO A 361 -15.19 -11.24 15.41
N THR A 362 -15.63 -12.45 15.74
CA THR A 362 -17.04 -12.86 15.62
C THR A 362 -17.85 -12.37 16.82
N ALA A 363 -19.19 -12.42 16.70
CA ALA A 363 -20.10 -12.01 17.78
C ALA A 363 -19.86 -12.73 19.12
N GLU A 364 -19.29 -13.93 19.11
CA GLU A 364 -19.05 -14.70 20.34
C GLU A 364 -18.03 -14.05 21.28
N TRP A 365 -17.14 -13.21 20.73
CA TRP A 365 -16.10 -12.50 21.47
C TRP A 365 -16.58 -11.22 22.19
N LEU A 366 -17.82 -10.78 21.93
CA LEU A 366 -18.40 -9.58 22.53
C LEU A 366 -18.28 -9.54 24.06
N PRO A 367 -18.66 -10.60 24.81
CA PRO A 367 -18.60 -10.60 26.28
C PRO A 367 -17.19 -10.58 26.84
N VAL A 368 -16.18 -10.96 26.04
CA VAL A 368 -14.77 -10.98 26.44
C VAL A 368 -14.15 -9.60 26.20
N PHE A 369 -14.38 -8.99 25.04
CA PHE A 369 -13.79 -7.68 24.72
C PHE A 369 -14.53 -6.50 25.34
N PHE A 370 -15.85 -6.62 25.55
CA PHE A 370 -16.72 -5.58 26.09
C PHE A 370 -17.59 -6.12 27.24
N PRO A 371 -16.98 -6.43 28.40
CA PRO A 371 -17.65 -7.13 29.49
C PRO A 371 -18.89 -6.39 30.06
N SER A 372 -18.89 -5.05 30.09
CA SER A 372 -20.01 -4.21 30.56
C SER A 372 -21.26 -4.26 29.66
N SER A 373 -21.14 -4.79 28.44
CA SER A 373 -22.27 -4.92 27.50
C SER A 373 -23.03 -6.25 27.62
N ALA A 374 -22.45 -7.23 28.33
CA ALA A 374 -22.99 -8.58 28.46
C ALA A 374 -23.54 -8.83 29.87
N SER A 375 -24.78 -9.32 29.98
CA SER A 375 -25.27 -9.85 31.26
C SER A 375 -24.33 -10.96 31.74
N PRO A 376 -23.98 -11.02 33.04
CA PRO A 376 -22.99 -11.96 33.55
C PRO A 376 -23.44 -13.40 33.25
N SER A 377 -22.77 -14.08 32.33
CA SER A 377 -22.95 -15.52 32.15
C SER A 377 -22.19 -16.23 33.29
N PRO A 378 -22.80 -17.17 34.05
CA PRO A 378 -22.28 -17.57 35.36
C PRO A 378 -21.10 -18.57 35.36
N GLY A 379 -20.45 -18.83 34.23
CA GLY A 379 -19.62 -20.05 34.10
C GLY A 379 -18.12 -19.93 34.42
N PHE A 380 -17.47 -18.83 34.06
CA PHE A 380 -16.01 -18.88 33.84
C PHE A 380 -15.17 -17.65 34.24
N ARG A 381 -15.76 -16.54 34.70
CA ARG A 381 -14.97 -15.35 35.06
C ARG A 381 -14.23 -15.55 36.39
N LEU A 382 -12.90 -15.38 36.39
CA LEU A 382 -12.06 -15.44 37.60
C LEU A 382 -12.48 -14.40 38.65
N GLU A 383 -12.96 -13.23 38.18
CA GLU A 383 -13.35 -12.08 39.01
C GLU A 383 -14.56 -12.37 39.92
N SER A 384 -15.49 -13.26 39.52
CA SER A 384 -16.65 -13.62 40.34
C SER A 384 -16.30 -14.50 41.54
N LEU A 385 -15.08 -15.03 41.61
CA LEU A 385 -14.60 -15.95 42.65
C LEU A 385 -13.61 -15.30 43.63
N VAL A 386 -13.05 -14.13 43.30
CA VAL A 386 -11.94 -13.51 44.05
C VAL A 386 -12.38 -12.29 44.87
N PHE A 387 -13.41 -11.54 44.44
CA PHE A 387 -13.84 -10.33 45.14
C PHE A 387 -15.36 -10.31 45.43
N PRO A 388 -15.82 -9.74 46.56
CA PRO A 388 -17.25 -9.65 46.89
C PRO A 388 -17.96 -8.64 45.97
N PRO A 389 -19.19 -8.89 45.51
CA PRO A 389 -19.82 -8.16 44.40
C PRO A 389 -20.03 -6.69 44.74
N GLY A 390 -19.26 -5.81 44.10
CA GLY A 390 -19.38 -4.35 44.20
C GLY A 390 -19.29 -3.67 42.83
N PRO A 391 -19.80 -2.43 42.69
CA PRO A 391 -19.85 -1.70 41.42
C PRO A 391 -18.48 -1.28 40.84
N GLU A 392 -17.38 -1.44 41.58
CA GLU A 392 -16.01 -1.10 41.17
C GLU A 392 -15.23 -2.26 40.50
N GLN A 393 -15.88 -3.39 40.20
CA GLN A 393 -15.22 -4.66 39.84
C GLN A 393 -15.29 -5.08 38.37
N GLU A 394 -15.97 -4.35 37.48
CA GLU A 394 -16.01 -4.77 36.08
C GLU A 394 -14.62 -4.62 35.42
N ARG A 395 -14.09 -5.72 34.83
CA ARG A 395 -12.89 -5.68 33.99
C ARG A 395 -13.02 -4.54 32.97
N PRO A 396 -12.00 -3.69 32.80
CA PRO A 396 -12.02 -2.71 31.73
C PRO A 396 -12.19 -3.39 30.37
N ASN A 397 -12.70 -2.66 29.37
CA ASN A 397 -12.75 -3.17 28.01
C ASN A 397 -11.32 -3.46 27.49
N LEU A 398 -11.23 -4.25 26.41
CA LEU A 398 -9.94 -4.64 25.83
C LEU A 398 -9.05 -3.42 25.54
N PHE A 399 -9.63 -2.32 25.04
CA PHE A 399 -8.90 -1.11 24.67
C PHE A 399 -8.25 -0.41 25.87
N ALA A 400 -8.98 -0.23 26.97
CA ALA A 400 -8.47 0.38 28.20
C ALA A 400 -7.43 -0.52 28.88
N LEU A 401 -7.62 -1.84 28.85
CA LEU A 401 -6.66 -2.79 29.41
C LEU A 401 -5.34 -2.81 28.62
N ILE A 402 -5.39 -2.67 27.28
CA ILE A 402 -4.20 -2.51 26.45
C ILE A 402 -3.54 -1.14 26.66
N LEU A 403 -4.31 -0.07 26.88
CA LEU A 403 -3.76 1.23 27.26
C LEU A 403 -2.97 1.15 28.58
N ASP A 404 -3.51 0.48 29.59
CA ASP A 404 -2.84 0.30 30.88
C ASP A 404 -1.59 -0.58 30.77
N LEU A 405 -1.65 -1.64 29.95
CA LEU A 405 -0.47 -2.44 29.60
C LEU A 405 0.60 -1.59 28.92
N TYR A 406 0.22 -0.81 27.91
CA TYR A 406 1.14 0.04 27.17
C TYR A 406 1.81 1.07 28.09
N ARG A 407 1.03 1.74 28.96
CA ARG A 407 1.57 2.68 29.96
C ARG A 407 2.55 1.99 30.91
N HIS A 408 2.24 0.78 31.36
CA HIS A 408 3.12 0.01 32.22
C HIS A 408 4.44 -0.36 31.53
N LEU A 409 4.38 -0.80 30.27
CA LEU A 409 5.57 -1.16 29.49
C LEU A 409 6.39 0.05 29.07
N SER A 410 5.76 1.16 28.71
CA SER A 410 6.43 2.43 28.36
C SER A 410 7.24 2.97 29.55
N ALA A 411 6.70 2.90 30.77
CA ALA A 411 7.44 3.27 31.98
C ALA A 411 8.66 2.39 32.26
N ARG A 412 8.67 1.14 31.77
CA ARG A 412 9.75 0.15 31.93
C ARG A 412 10.55 -0.08 30.63
N ARG A 413 10.48 0.83 29.66
CA ARG A 413 11.05 0.63 28.31
C ARG A 413 12.55 0.30 28.31
N ASN A 414 13.31 0.86 29.27
CA ASN A 414 14.75 0.62 29.41
C ASN A 414 15.06 -0.71 30.12
N ASP A 415 14.14 -1.22 30.95
CA ASP A 415 14.35 -2.46 31.71
C ASP A 415 14.09 -3.70 30.83
N ASP A 416 13.04 -3.66 30.01
CA ASP A 416 12.60 -4.78 29.16
C ASP A 416 12.23 -4.33 27.73
N PRO A 417 13.21 -3.95 26.88
CA PRO A 417 12.95 -3.37 25.56
C PRO A 417 12.25 -4.34 24.60
N ALA A 418 12.49 -5.65 24.74
CA ALA A 418 11.82 -6.67 23.93
C ALA A 418 10.31 -6.73 24.20
N LEU A 419 9.90 -6.63 25.47
CA LEU A 419 8.49 -6.67 25.84
C LEU A 419 7.76 -5.38 25.41
N PHE A 420 8.43 -4.23 25.50
CA PHE A 420 7.91 -2.97 24.99
C PHE A 420 7.67 -2.99 23.46
N LYS A 421 8.59 -3.58 22.69
CA LYS A 421 8.40 -3.79 21.24
C LYS A 421 7.17 -4.65 20.93
N VAL A 422 6.95 -5.72 21.69
CA VAL A 422 5.72 -6.55 21.55
C VAL A 422 4.47 -5.74 21.91
N GLY A 423 4.53 -4.91 22.95
CA GLY A 423 3.45 -4.00 23.33
C GLY A 423 3.05 -3.02 22.22
N ARG A 424 4.04 -2.40 21.55
CA ARG A 424 3.84 -1.54 20.38
C ARG A 424 3.15 -2.30 19.23
N LEU A 425 3.60 -3.52 18.95
CA LEU A 425 3.03 -4.37 17.90
C LEU A 425 1.58 -4.81 18.21
N ILE A 426 1.26 -5.11 19.47
CA ILE A 426 -0.11 -5.40 19.91
C ILE A 426 -1.02 -4.19 19.67
N LEU A 427 -0.59 -2.98 20.06
CA LEU A 427 -1.35 -1.75 19.80
C LEU A 427 -1.60 -1.54 18.30
N MET A 428 -0.56 -1.72 17.50
CA MET A 428 -0.62 -1.60 16.05
C MET A 428 -1.66 -2.54 15.44
N ARG A 429 -1.68 -3.81 15.84
CA ARG A 429 -2.65 -4.79 15.34
C ARG A 429 -4.06 -4.53 15.85
N LEU A 430 -4.20 -4.08 17.09
CA LEU A 430 -5.49 -3.72 17.69
C LEU A 430 -6.19 -2.61 16.90
N THR A 431 -5.46 -1.63 16.36
CA THR A 431 -6.05 -0.53 15.56
C THR A 431 -6.69 -1.00 14.25
N ARG A 432 -6.39 -2.24 13.82
CA ARG A 432 -7.04 -2.91 12.68
C ARG A 432 -8.33 -3.63 13.07
N PHE A 433 -8.89 -3.35 14.25
CA PHE A 433 -10.18 -3.87 14.70
C PHE A 433 -11.30 -3.52 13.71
N ARG A 434 -12.08 -4.54 13.29
CA ARG A 434 -13.25 -4.42 12.41
C ARG A 434 -14.45 -5.09 13.08
N ALA A 435 -15.49 -4.31 13.38
CA ALA A 435 -16.65 -4.78 14.14
C ALA A 435 -17.77 -5.34 13.25
N HIS A 436 -17.63 -5.38 11.91
CA HIS A 436 -18.68 -5.75 10.95
C HIS A 436 -19.41 -7.06 11.29
N ARG A 437 -18.70 -8.04 11.85
CA ARG A 437 -19.26 -9.35 12.22
C ARG A 437 -19.96 -9.38 13.57
N MET A 438 -19.77 -8.35 14.40
CA MET A 438 -20.38 -8.20 15.72
C MET A 438 -21.64 -7.32 15.68
N VAL A 439 -21.80 -6.48 14.65
CA VAL A 439 -22.90 -5.49 14.54
C VAL A 439 -24.28 -6.11 14.72
N GLY A 440 -24.53 -7.29 14.15
CA GLY A 440 -25.82 -7.98 14.27
C GLY A 440 -26.15 -8.42 15.70
N ALA A 441 -25.14 -8.81 16.49
CA ALA A 441 -25.31 -9.21 17.88
C ALA A 441 -25.33 -8.01 18.84
N LEU A 442 -24.54 -6.96 18.56
CA LEU A 442 -24.50 -5.72 19.34
C LEU A 442 -25.87 -5.00 19.38
N PHE A 443 -26.60 -4.96 18.26
CA PHE A 443 -27.78 -4.09 18.12
C PHE A 443 -29.07 -4.83 17.72
N GLY A 444 -29.00 -6.15 17.53
CA GLY A 444 -30.14 -7.00 17.16
C GLY A 444 -30.76 -6.72 15.77
N PRO A 445 -31.70 -7.56 15.31
CA PRO A 445 -32.38 -7.36 14.03
C PRO A 445 -33.44 -6.23 14.04
N GLY A 446 -33.71 -5.55 15.17
CA GLY A 446 -34.91 -4.71 15.36
C GLY A 446 -34.74 -3.19 15.57
N ALA A 447 -33.53 -2.62 15.64
CA ALA A 447 -33.35 -1.19 15.94
C ALA A 447 -33.62 -0.23 14.76
N GLY A 448 -34.57 -0.57 13.88
CA GLY A 448 -34.91 0.19 12.65
C GLY A 448 -36.30 0.80 12.64
N SER A 449 -37.15 0.57 13.64
CA SER A 449 -38.49 1.16 13.72
C SER A 449 -38.65 1.94 15.02
N ALA A 450 -39.17 3.16 14.91
CA ALA A 450 -39.44 4.11 15.99
C ALA A 450 -40.14 3.48 17.22
N PRO A 451 -39.97 4.05 18.43
CA PRO A 451 -40.59 3.50 19.63
C PRO A 451 -42.08 3.84 19.61
N SER A 452 -42.92 2.87 19.24
CA SER A 452 -44.35 2.94 19.52
C SER A 452 -44.85 1.60 20.05
N SER A 453 -45.67 1.72 21.09
CA SER A 453 -46.36 0.68 21.85
C SER A 453 -45.59 -0.02 22.98
N VAL A 454 -46.15 0.21 24.16
CA VAL A 454 -45.91 -0.39 25.46
C VAL A 454 -45.96 -1.92 25.37
N GLY A 455 -44.94 -2.60 25.92
CA GLY A 455 -45.03 -4.02 26.27
C GLY A 455 -44.20 -5.03 25.47
N ALA A 456 -43.15 -4.63 24.74
CA ALA A 456 -42.23 -5.58 24.12
C ALA A 456 -40.90 -5.64 24.89
N VAL A 457 -40.60 -6.81 25.45
CA VAL A 457 -39.34 -7.15 26.14
C VAL A 457 -38.16 -6.81 25.23
N VAL A 458 -37.28 -5.90 25.67
CA VAL A 458 -35.99 -5.63 25.01
C VAL A 458 -35.23 -6.96 24.91
N PRO A 459 -34.89 -7.47 23.71
CA PRO A 459 -34.14 -8.71 23.62
C PRO A 459 -32.75 -8.48 24.22
N THR A 460 -32.48 -9.11 25.35
CA THR A 460 -31.17 -9.12 26.03
C THR A 460 -30.06 -9.59 25.08
N LEU A 461 -28.83 -9.09 25.21
CA LEU A 461 -27.66 -9.52 24.40
C LEU A 461 -27.52 -11.05 24.36
N ALA A 462 -27.83 -11.74 25.47
CA ALA A 462 -27.87 -13.19 25.55
C ALA A 462 -28.84 -13.85 24.55
N ALA A 463 -30.02 -13.25 24.32
CA ALA A 463 -31.00 -13.71 23.35
C ALA A 463 -30.54 -13.46 21.89
N ASN A 464 -29.88 -12.33 21.63
CA ASN A 464 -29.31 -12.02 20.31
C ASN A 464 -28.12 -12.94 19.98
N LEU A 465 -27.27 -13.25 20.96
CA LEU A 465 -26.18 -14.22 20.83
C LEU A 465 -26.70 -15.65 20.65
N ALA A 466 -27.76 -16.06 21.38
CA ALA A 466 -28.39 -17.37 21.20
C ALA A 466 -29.04 -17.52 19.81
N ALA A 467 -29.69 -16.46 19.29
CA ALA A 467 -30.23 -16.43 17.94
C ALA A 467 -29.13 -16.48 16.86
N ALA A 468 -28.00 -15.80 17.07
CA ALA A 468 -26.84 -15.85 16.18
C ALA A 468 -26.12 -17.20 16.18
N ARG A 469 -26.18 -17.95 17.29
CA ARG A 469 -25.59 -19.29 17.45
C ARG A 469 -26.44 -20.43 16.87
N GLY A 470 -27.71 -20.16 16.51
CA GLY A 470 -28.62 -21.19 15.99
C GLY A 470 -29.14 -22.18 17.05
N ASP A 471 -28.92 -21.91 18.34
CA ASP A 471 -29.25 -22.82 19.47
C ASP A 471 -30.76 -22.79 19.86
N ALA A 472 -31.62 -22.17 19.05
CA ALA A 472 -33.07 -22.15 19.30
C ALA A 472 -33.68 -23.54 19.06
N LYS A 473 -33.82 -24.34 20.13
CA LYS A 473 -34.67 -25.53 20.14
C LYS A 473 -36.09 -25.16 19.71
N ALA A 474 -36.54 -25.81 18.64
CA ALA A 474 -37.91 -25.89 18.14
C ALA A 474 -38.54 -24.59 17.58
N ALA A 475 -38.28 -24.31 16.30
CA ALA A 475 -39.30 -23.76 15.41
C ALA A 475 -39.64 -24.81 14.33
N ALA A 476 -40.93 -24.93 14.03
CA ALA A 476 -41.61 -26.01 13.29
C ALA A 476 -40.89 -26.57 12.03
N PRO A 477 -41.12 -27.85 11.68
CA PRO A 477 -40.50 -28.48 10.52
C PRO A 477 -41.08 -27.87 9.24
N GLY A 478 -40.25 -27.15 8.46
CA GLY A 478 -40.65 -26.66 7.14
C GLY A 478 -39.96 -25.38 6.65
N ALA A 479 -39.23 -24.66 7.50
CA ALA A 479 -38.46 -23.50 7.04
C ALA A 479 -37.01 -23.89 6.74
N PRO A 480 -36.46 -23.63 5.53
CA PRO A 480 -35.06 -23.89 5.25
C PRO A 480 -34.18 -23.04 6.18
N PRO A 481 -33.02 -23.54 6.62
CA PRO A 481 -32.12 -22.78 7.48
C PRO A 481 -31.70 -21.52 6.71
N LEU A 482 -32.08 -20.36 7.24
CA LEU A 482 -31.61 -19.08 6.73
C LEU A 482 -30.11 -19.02 7.00
N LEU A 483 -29.32 -19.41 5.99
CA LEU A 483 -27.89 -19.11 5.93
C LEU A 483 -27.70 -17.65 6.38
N PRO A 484 -26.81 -17.36 7.35
CA PRO A 484 -26.50 -15.99 7.72
C PRO A 484 -25.99 -15.34 6.45
N ARG A 485 -26.83 -14.49 5.84
CA ARG A 485 -26.45 -13.72 4.65
C ARG A 485 -25.14 -13.04 4.99
N SER A 486 -24.09 -13.41 4.27
CA SER A 486 -22.88 -12.62 4.16
C SER A 486 -23.32 -11.18 3.93
N TYR A 487 -23.21 -10.34 4.96
CA TYR A 487 -23.46 -8.91 4.85
C TYR A 487 -22.34 -8.33 3.98
N SER A 488 -22.51 -8.46 2.66
CA SER A 488 -21.78 -7.68 1.65
C SER A 488 -22.49 -6.35 1.36
N GLY A 489 -23.61 -6.07 2.03
CA GLY A 489 -24.32 -4.81 1.93
C GLY A 489 -23.81 -3.76 2.94
N PRO A 490 -23.87 -2.47 2.61
CA PRO A 490 -23.46 -1.40 3.50
C PRO A 490 -24.30 -1.43 4.78
N ILE A 491 -23.62 -1.47 5.94
CA ILE A 491 -24.24 -1.23 7.25
C ILE A 491 -25.01 0.09 7.16
N GLY A 492 -26.29 0.09 7.51
CA GLY A 492 -27.12 1.30 7.51
C GLY A 492 -26.52 2.38 8.41
N ARG A 493 -26.68 3.66 8.03
CA ARG A 493 -26.05 4.81 8.70
C ARG A 493 -26.22 4.80 10.23
N ASN A 494 -27.42 4.48 10.73
CA ASN A 494 -27.71 4.40 12.16
C ASN A 494 -26.89 3.32 12.89
N ARG A 495 -26.69 2.15 12.26
CA ARG A 495 -25.85 1.09 12.84
C ARG A 495 -24.37 1.48 12.79
N LYS A 496 -23.92 2.18 11.73
CA LYS A 496 -22.54 2.70 11.67
C LYS A 496 -22.29 3.73 12.77
N GLN A 497 -23.27 4.60 13.05
CA GLN A 497 -23.19 5.55 14.16
C GLN A 497 -23.00 4.82 15.49
N GLN A 498 -23.89 3.88 15.81
CA GLN A 498 -23.82 3.13 17.07
C GLN A 498 -22.51 2.34 17.23
N VAL A 499 -22.02 1.72 16.15
CA VAL A 499 -20.71 1.04 16.16
C VAL A 499 -19.57 2.04 16.36
N THR A 500 -19.61 3.20 15.70
CA THR A 500 -18.59 4.25 15.86
C THR A 500 -18.53 4.74 17.30
N GLU A 501 -19.69 5.03 17.89
CA GLU A 501 -19.81 5.51 19.27
C GLU A 501 -19.34 4.47 20.28
N PHE A 502 -19.71 3.20 20.11
CA PHE A 502 -19.42 2.15 21.08
C PHE A 502 -17.99 1.58 20.98
N VAL A 503 -17.43 1.49 19.77
CA VAL A 503 -16.13 0.80 19.53
C VAL A 503 -15.03 1.79 19.17
N TYR A 504 -15.27 2.66 18.18
CA TYR A 504 -14.20 3.44 17.56
C TYR A 504 -13.89 4.75 18.29
N ILE A 505 -14.85 5.36 18.98
CA ILE A 505 -14.58 6.52 19.86
C ILE A 505 -13.67 6.11 21.05
N PRO A 506 -13.96 5.02 21.80
CA PRO A 506 -13.03 4.55 22.84
C PRO A 506 -11.64 4.23 22.30
N LEU A 507 -11.54 3.54 21.15
CA LEU A 507 -10.27 3.23 20.53
C LEU A 507 -9.49 4.50 20.14
N LEU A 508 -10.17 5.50 19.56
CA LEU A 508 -9.54 6.79 19.25
C LEU A 508 -9.09 7.52 20.52
N ASN A 509 -9.89 7.53 21.58
CA ASN A 509 -9.49 8.13 22.86
C ASN A 509 -8.24 7.46 23.45
N VAL A 510 -8.12 6.14 23.36
CA VAL A 510 -6.89 5.42 23.73
C VAL A 510 -5.70 5.92 22.92
N LEU A 511 -5.83 6.06 21.60
CA LEU A 511 -4.75 6.60 20.76
C LEU A 511 -4.41 8.05 21.11
N LEU A 512 -5.41 8.89 21.36
CA LEU A 512 -5.21 10.29 21.73
C LEU A 512 -4.51 10.43 23.09
N ASP A 513 -4.85 9.58 24.07
CA ASP A 513 -4.14 9.50 25.35
C ASP A 513 -2.67 9.12 25.16
N LEU A 514 -2.39 8.16 24.27
CA LEU A 514 -1.03 7.73 23.96
C LEU A 514 -0.23 8.82 23.23
N PHE A 515 -0.84 9.53 22.28
CA PHE A 515 -0.22 10.69 21.65
C PHE A 515 0.13 11.76 22.70
N GLU A 516 -0.82 12.13 23.56
CA GLU A 516 -0.63 13.15 24.59
C GLU A 516 0.48 12.80 25.58
N GLN A 517 0.60 11.52 25.94
CA GLN A 517 1.61 11.01 26.88
C GLN A 517 2.92 10.63 26.21
N SER A 518 3.00 10.67 24.87
CA SER A 518 4.18 10.23 24.14
C SER A 518 5.43 11.02 24.57
N PRO A 519 6.57 10.34 24.77
CA PRO A 519 7.85 10.99 25.06
C PRO A 519 8.21 12.00 23.97
N PHE A 520 7.89 11.72 22.71
CA PHE A 520 8.13 12.61 21.57
C PHE A 520 7.49 14.01 21.76
N LEU A 521 6.19 14.08 22.08
CA LEU A 521 5.51 15.38 22.23
C LEU A 521 5.93 16.12 23.51
N ASN A 522 6.34 15.39 24.55
CA ASN A 522 6.74 15.95 25.85
C ASN A 522 8.26 16.14 25.98
N SER A 523 9.03 15.77 24.96
CA SER A 523 10.47 15.96 24.84
C SER A 523 10.82 17.38 24.35
N PRO A 524 12.03 17.90 24.62
CA PRO A 524 12.57 19.09 23.96
C PRO A 524 12.61 19.02 22.41
N LEU A 525 12.39 17.84 21.82
CA LEU A 525 12.15 17.67 20.39
C LEU A 525 10.97 18.53 19.89
N CYS A 526 9.89 18.60 20.67
CA CYS A 526 8.77 19.50 20.41
C CYS A 526 9.18 20.95 20.75
N GLY A 527 9.86 21.60 19.79
CA GLY A 527 10.51 22.91 19.96
C GLY A 527 9.59 23.98 20.58
N LYS A 528 10.20 24.97 21.28
CA LYS A 528 9.43 26.01 21.98
C LYS A 528 8.63 26.87 21.00
N GLY A 529 9.15 27.03 19.79
CA GLY A 529 8.54 27.76 18.67
C GLY A 529 7.25 27.10 18.19
N VAL A 530 7.15 25.77 18.26
CA VAL A 530 5.91 25.03 17.95
C VAL A 530 4.81 25.39 18.95
N ASN A 531 5.12 25.32 20.24
CA ASN A 531 4.16 25.67 21.28
C ASN A 531 3.75 27.15 21.21
N ALA A 532 4.68 28.06 20.89
CA ALA A 532 4.40 29.47 20.70
C ALA A 532 3.53 29.75 19.45
N ALA A 533 3.81 29.09 18.32
CA ALA A 533 3.04 29.20 17.09
C ALA A 533 1.59 28.71 17.29
N ILE A 534 1.41 27.60 18.00
CA ILE A 534 0.08 27.04 18.32
C ILE A 534 -0.66 27.95 19.31
N ALA A 535 -0.01 28.39 20.39
CA ALA A 535 -0.64 29.22 21.42
C ALA A 535 -1.11 30.59 20.88
N THR A 536 -0.39 31.14 19.91
CA THR A 536 -0.74 32.42 19.26
C THR A 536 -1.57 32.24 17.98
N ALA A 537 -1.82 30.98 17.57
CA ALA A 537 -2.43 30.61 16.29
C ALA A 537 -1.78 31.30 15.07
N ASN A 538 -0.48 31.56 15.14
CA ASN A 538 0.27 32.30 14.13
C ASN A 538 1.28 31.41 13.40
N ALA A 539 0.95 31.05 12.16
CA ALA A 539 1.78 30.21 11.28
C ALA A 539 3.08 30.89 10.79
N THR A 540 3.30 32.18 11.09
CA THR A 540 4.54 32.90 10.74
C THR A 540 5.64 32.82 11.80
N ILE A 541 5.30 32.37 13.02
CA ILE A 541 6.31 32.14 14.07
C ILE A 541 7.19 30.98 13.64
N SER A 542 8.51 31.16 13.66
CA SER A 542 9.45 30.11 13.23
C SER A 542 9.28 28.85 14.08
N ILE A 543 9.04 27.73 13.41
CA ILE A 543 9.06 26.40 14.06
C ILE A 543 10.46 25.76 14.04
N ALA A 544 11.42 26.36 13.32
CA ALA A 544 12.82 25.94 13.26
C ALA A 544 13.69 26.95 14.03
N GLU A 545 13.83 26.73 15.35
CA GLU A 545 14.53 27.69 16.25
C GLU A 545 16.05 27.52 16.25
N SER A 546 16.54 26.27 16.27
CA SER A 546 17.96 25.93 16.33
C SER A 546 18.22 24.56 15.71
N PRO A 547 19.43 24.29 15.17
CA PRO A 547 19.81 22.97 14.71
C PRO A 547 19.66 21.94 15.83
N LEU A 548 19.25 20.73 15.46
CA LEU A 548 18.96 19.63 16.38
C LEU A 548 19.87 18.43 16.05
N GLU A 549 20.54 17.90 17.06
CA GLU A 549 21.23 16.61 17.00
C GLU A 549 20.32 15.54 17.61
N LEU A 550 20.01 14.50 16.85
CA LEU A 550 19.17 13.39 17.32
C LEU A 550 20.03 12.41 18.13
N SER A 551 19.62 12.11 19.37
CA SER A 551 20.22 11.06 20.19
C SER A 551 19.61 9.67 19.91
N GLU A 552 20.24 8.59 20.39
CA GLU A 552 19.68 7.24 20.32
C GLU A 552 18.27 7.17 20.95
N ASP A 553 18.07 7.83 22.10
CA ASP A 553 16.76 7.93 22.76
C ASP A 553 15.72 8.66 21.89
N ASP A 554 16.14 9.62 21.07
CA ASP A 554 15.26 10.36 20.16
C ASP A 554 14.81 9.49 18.97
N SER A 555 15.67 8.60 18.49
CA SER A 555 15.33 7.64 17.43
C SER A 555 14.21 6.68 17.89
N GLU A 556 14.26 6.21 19.14
CA GLU A 556 13.21 5.35 19.71
C GLU A 556 11.89 6.12 19.91
N ASN A 557 11.97 7.39 20.33
CA ASN A 557 10.81 8.27 20.46
C ASN A 557 10.16 8.55 19.08
N ILE A 558 10.95 8.70 18.02
CA ILE A 558 10.47 8.87 16.65
C ILE A 558 9.83 7.56 16.13
N ALA A 559 10.41 6.40 16.45
CA ALA A 559 9.81 5.12 16.09
C ALA A 559 8.46 4.92 16.81
N GLU A 560 8.33 5.34 18.07
CA GLU A 560 7.05 5.28 18.79
C GLU A 560 5.98 6.17 18.14
N ILE A 561 6.30 7.43 17.79
CA ILE A 561 5.32 8.31 17.13
C ILE A 561 4.95 7.78 15.74
N GLN A 562 5.88 7.14 15.02
CA GLN A 562 5.60 6.49 13.74
C GLN A 562 4.53 5.41 13.88
N ASP A 563 4.67 4.52 14.87
CA ASP A 563 3.67 3.50 15.16
C ASP A 563 2.32 4.13 15.53
N LEU A 564 2.30 5.17 16.37
CA LEU A 564 1.04 5.86 16.71
C LEU A 564 0.37 6.48 15.47
N CYS A 565 1.15 7.04 14.54
CA CYS A 565 0.64 7.54 13.27
C CYS A 565 0.08 6.42 12.37
N LEU A 566 0.77 5.29 12.27
CA LEU A 566 0.28 4.09 11.56
C LEU A 566 -1.00 3.52 12.19
N ALA A 567 -1.07 3.53 13.52
CA ALA A 567 -2.26 3.13 14.28
C ALA A 567 -3.46 4.04 13.97
N LEU A 568 -3.25 5.35 13.90
CA LEU A 568 -4.28 6.30 13.48
C LEU A 568 -4.71 6.07 12.02
N HIS A 569 -3.76 5.79 11.13
CA HIS A 569 -4.04 5.47 9.73
C HIS A 569 -4.91 4.21 9.58
N ASN A 570 -4.59 3.13 10.30
CA ASN A 570 -5.38 1.89 10.32
C ASN A 570 -6.86 2.14 10.74
N LEU A 571 -7.08 3.09 11.65
CA LEU A 571 -8.42 3.53 12.05
C LEU A 571 -9.09 4.35 10.95
N ALA A 572 -8.35 5.25 10.28
CA ALA A 572 -8.88 6.10 9.22
C ALA A 572 -9.34 5.34 7.97
N GLU A 573 -8.64 4.26 7.63
CA GLU A 573 -9.02 3.33 6.57
C GLU A 573 -10.29 2.52 6.90
N CYS A 574 -10.67 2.43 8.18
CA CYS A 574 -11.84 1.67 8.58
C CYS A 574 -13.14 2.29 8.03
N ASN A 575 -13.91 1.50 7.27
CA ASN A 575 -15.18 1.92 6.67
C ASN A 575 -16.35 2.04 7.67
N GLU A 576 -16.18 1.44 8.85
CA GLU A 576 -17.14 1.50 9.95
C GLU A 576 -16.90 2.70 10.85
N ALA A 577 -15.65 3.14 10.99
CA ALA A 577 -15.26 4.32 11.74
C ALA A 577 -15.60 5.58 10.93
N VAL A 578 -16.81 6.11 11.14
CA VAL A 578 -17.28 7.27 10.38
C VAL A 578 -16.69 8.54 11.00
N PRO A 579 -15.93 9.36 10.25
CA PRO A 579 -15.25 10.54 10.80
C PRO A 579 -16.22 11.57 11.39
N GLU A 580 -17.43 11.69 10.83
CA GLU A 580 -18.51 12.54 11.36
C GLU A 580 -18.80 12.26 12.84
N TYR A 581 -18.97 11.00 13.23
CA TYR A 581 -19.29 10.61 14.61
C TYR A 581 -18.06 10.51 15.51
N LEU A 582 -16.88 10.19 14.95
CA LEU A 582 -15.63 10.26 15.71
C LEU A 582 -15.39 11.68 16.23
N MET A 583 -15.51 12.67 15.35
CA MET A 583 -15.29 14.08 15.70
C MET A 583 -16.31 14.61 16.72
N ASP A 584 -17.56 14.13 16.70
CA ASP A 584 -18.53 14.49 17.75
C ASP A 584 -18.06 14.14 19.16
N GLY A 585 -17.40 12.98 19.32
CA GLY A 585 -16.95 12.51 20.62
C GLY A 585 -15.57 13.00 21.03
N THR A 586 -14.68 13.30 20.06
CA THR A 586 -13.25 13.50 20.35
C THR A 586 -12.66 14.81 19.84
N ALA A 587 -13.36 15.63 19.05
CA ALA A 587 -12.76 16.78 18.37
C ALA A 587 -12.05 17.78 19.31
N THR A 588 -12.59 18.00 20.52
CA THR A 588 -12.01 18.91 21.52
C THR A 588 -10.60 18.49 21.95
N LYS A 589 -10.33 17.18 21.99
CA LYS A 589 -9.02 16.61 22.31
C LYS A 589 -8.19 16.33 21.05
N ALA A 590 -8.82 15.80 20.00
CA ALA A 590 -8.15 15.33 18.80
C ALA A 590 -7.52 16.46 17.97
N LEU A 591 -8.27 17.54 17.71
CA LEU A 591 -7.81 18.60 16.79
C LEU A 591 -6.56 19.34 17.31
N PRO A 592 -6.48 19.77 18.59
CA PRO A 592 -5.26 20.39 19.11
C PRO A 592 -4.06 19.44 19.08
N LEU A 593 -4.25 18.16 19.41
CA LEU A 593 -3.19 17.16 19.37
C LEU A 593 -2.70 16.91 17.95
N PHE A 594 -3.60 16.80 16.97
CA PHE A 594 -3.25 16.61 15.56
C PHE A 594 -2.43 17.77 15.00
N VAL A 595 -2.79 19.01 15.35
CA VAL A 595 -1.99 20.19 14.99
C VAL A 595 -0.59 20.11 15.62
N ARG A 596 -0.51 19.73 16.90
CA ARG A 596 0.76 19.61 17.62
C ARG A 596 1.65 18.50 17.03
N VAL A 597 1.11 17.33 16.70
CA VAL A 597 1.85 16.22 16.07
C VAL A 597 2.40 16.64 14.71
N ALA A 598 1.56 17.18 13.82
CA ALA A 598 2.00 17.58 12.49
C ALA A 598 3.09 18.66 12.53
N THR A 599 2.91 19.69 13.36
CA THR A 599 3.88 20.79 13.48
C THR A 599 5.15 20.41 14.21
N ALA A 600 5.08 19.52 15.20
CA ALA A 600 6.27 18.97 15.86
C ALA A 600 7.11 18.13 14.90
N LEU A 601 6.49 17.25 14.10
CA LEU A 601 7.19 16.46 13.08
C LEU A 601 7.84 17.37 12.02
N MET A 602 7.14 18.39 11.52
CA MET A 602 7.73 19.38 10.61
C MET A 602 8.90 20.13 11.25
N SER A 603 8.80 20.50 12.52
CA SER A 603 9.86 21.19 13.26
C SER A 603 11.11 20.33 13.41
N VAL A 604 10.96 19.04 13.75
CA VAL A 604 12.09 18.11 13.86
C VAL A 604 12.82 17.99 12.53
N ILE A 605 12.09 17.75 11.43
CA ILE A 605 12.70 17.61 10.10
C ILE A 605 13.47 18.90 9.72
N LEU A 606 12.83 20.06 9.84
CA LEU A 606 13.47 21.34 9.48
C LEU A 606 14.68 21.69 10.37
N ARG A 607 14.65 21.33 11.65
CA ARG A 607 15.76 21.60 12.58
C ARG A 607 16.92 20.64 12.37
N SER A 608 16.64 19.42 11.93
CA SER A 608 17.67 18.50 11.47
C SER A 608 18.34 19.08 10.22
N ASP A 609 17.60 19.46 9.17
CA ASP A 609 18.19 19.98 7.91
C ASP A 609 19.17 21.17 8.10
N LEU A 610 19.02 21.98 9.16
CA LEU A 610 19.96 23.05 9.52
C LEU A 610 21.37 22.57 9.94
N HIS A 611 21.54 21.29 10.29
CA HIS A 611 22.80 20.66 10.72
C HIS A 611 23.61 20.06 9.56
N GLU A 612 22.95 19.59 8.49
CA GLU A 612 23.61 19.06 7.27
C GLU A 612 24.55 20.08 6.63
N ASP A 613 24.24 21.38 6.73
CA ASP A 613 25.11 22.46 6.23
C ASP A 613 26.43 22.59 7.03
N GLN A 614 26.60 21.89 8.15
CA GLN A 614 27.74 22.02 9.07
C GLN A 614 28.56 20.74 9.30
N SER A 615 28.05 19.53 9.02
CA SER A 615 28.82 18.29 9.29
C SER A 615 28.58 17.14 8.28
N HIS A 616 29.65 16.48 7.85
CA HIS A 616 29.67 15.40 6.83
C HIS A 616 29.77 13.98 7.44
N ALA A 617 29.20 13.70 8.62
CA ALA A 617 29.37 12.39 9.24
C ALA A 617 28.20 11.95 10.14
N SER A 618 27.31 11.08 9.63
CA SER A 618 26.80 9.86 10.31
C SER A 618 25.55 9.31 9.58
N GLY A 619 25.48 7.99 9.37
CA GLY A 619 24.33 7.34 8.71
C GLY A 619 23.11 7.11 9.62
N GLU A 620 23.29 7.14 10.94
CA GLU A 620 22.19 7.01 11.92
C GLU A 620 21.31 8.28 11.99
N TYR A 621 21.86 9.41 11.56
CA TYR A 621 21.18 10.70 11.49
C TYR A 621 20.12 10.74 10.37
N GLU A 622 20.42 10.16 9.20
CA GLU A 622 19.49 10.07 8.06
C GLU A 622 18.28 9.18 8.40
N GLU A 623 18.48 8.05 9.09
CA GLU A 623 17.40 7.12 9.47
C GLU A 623 16.33 7.76 10.37
N GLY A 624 16.75 8.62 11.32
CA GLY A 624 15.83 9.33 12.22
C GLY A 624 14.98 10.39 11.51
N VAL A 625 15.57 11.10 10.55
CA VAL A 625 14.86 12.11 9.73
C VAL A 625 13.88 11.44 8.77
N GLU A 626 14.29 10.36 8.10
CA GLU A 626 13.42 9.56 7.24
C GLU A 626 12.22 8.99 8.00
N ALA A 627 12.44 8.49 9.23
CA ALA A 627 11.35 8.02 10.09
C ALA A 627 10.37 9.14 10.48
N ALA A 628 10.87 10.36 10.73
CA ALA A 628 10.03 11.53 11.00
C ALA A 628 9.21 11.96 9.76
N VAL A 629 9.82 11.96 8.57
CA VAL A 629 9.13 12.22 7.29
C VAL A 629 8.05 11.16 7.03
N GLY A 630 8.38 9.88 7.22
CA GLY A 630 7.43 8.77 7.10
C GLY A 630 6.27 8.88 8.10
N SER A 631 6.54 9.28 9.34
CA SER A 631 5.52 9.53 10.36
C SER A 631 4.57 10.64 9.96
N LEU A 632 5.09 11.76 9.43
CA LEU A 632 4.30 12.90 8.97
C LEU A 632 3.41 12.50 7.78
N GLU A 633 3.97 11.75 6.82
CA GLU A 633 3.22 11.29 5.65
C GLU A 633 2.03 10.41 6.05
N VAL A 634 2.27 9.35 6.82
CA VAL A 634 1.21 8.41 7.25
C VAL A 634 0.14 9.14 8.06
N PHE A 635 0.56 10.06 8.92
CA PHE A 635 -0.35 10.92 9.67
C PHE A 635 -1.24 11.75 8.73
N LEU A 636 -0.66 12.44 7.75
CA LEU A 636 -1.41 13.25 6.79
C LEU A 636 -2.30 12.41 5.86
N GLN A 637 -1.87 11.19 5.51
CA GLN A 637 -2.73 10.23 4.80
C GLN A 637 -3.98 9.93 5.62
N SER A 638 -3.85 9.66 6.92
CA SER A 638 -5.01 9.42 7.79
C SER A 638 -5.97 10.62 7.82
N TRP A 639 -5.43 11.83 7.92
CA TRP A 639 -6.23 13.04 8.02
C TRP A 639 -6.88 13.42 6.68
N SER A 640 -6.18 13.19 5.56
CA SER A 640 -6.70 13.40 4.20
C SER A 640 -7.84 12.44 3.85
N LEU A 641 -7.79 11.18 4.29
CA LEU A 641 -8.87 10.20 4.13
C LEU A 641 -10.15 10.64 4.85
N TRP A 642 -10.03 11.09 6.09
CA TRP A 642 -11.16 11.64 6.84
C TRP A 642 -11.70 12.92 6.22
N THR A 643 -10.81 13.78 5.74
CA THR A 643 -11.17 15.02 5.05
C THR A 643 -11.95 14.75 3.78
N ASP A 644 -11.51 13.80 2.95
CA ASP A 644 -12.22 13.40 1.74
C ASP A 644 -13.63 12.89 2.06
N LYS A 645 -13.74 11.97 3.03
CA LYS A 645 -15.03 11.42 3.49
C LYS A 645 -15.98 12.53 3.98
N LEU A 646 -15.49 13.46 4.80
CA LEU A 646 -16.29 14.58 5.33
C LEU A 646 -16.69 15.56 4.23
N GLN A 647 -15.77 15.92 3.32
CA GLN A 647 -16.07 16.80 2.19
C GLN A 647 -17.12 16.14 1.28
N GLN A 648 -16.98 14.86 0.92
CA GLN A 648 -17.97 14.13 0.13
C GLN A 648 -19.37 14.17 0.75
N GLN A 649 -19.48 14.07 2.08
CA GLN A 649 -20.76 14.16 2.78
C GLN A 649 -21.36 15.57 2.74
N VAL A 650 -20.54 16.62 2.93
CA VAL A 650 -20.98 18.02 2.77
C VAL A 650 -21.54 18.25 1.36
N LEU A 651 -20.92 17.64 0.35
CA LEU A 651 -21.31 17.80 -1.04
C LEU A 651 -22.62 17.09 -1.41
N GLN A 652 -22.90 15.96 -0.74
CA GLN A 652 -24.16 15.22 -0.88
C GLN A 652 -25.34 15.93 -0.20
N GLN A 653 -25.11 16.64 0.91
CA GLN A 653 -26.15 17.40 1.63
C GLN A 653 -26.63 18.66 0.87
N ASP A 654 -25.76 19.27 0.06
CA ASP A 654 -26.09 20.47 -0.73
C ASP A 654 -26.86 20.16 -2.04
N LYS A 655 -27.28 18.91 -2.31
CA LYS A 655 -28.22 18.62 -3.42
C LYS A 655 -29.65 18.98 -2.99
N PRO A 656 -30.38 19.86 -3.71
CA PRO A 656 -31.77 20.12 -3.39
C PRO A 656 -32.56 18.81 -3.55
N ALA A 657 -33.26 18.41 -2.50
CA ALA A 657 -34.17 17.27 -2.56
C ALA A 657 -35.18 17.52 -3.70
N PRO A 658 -35.44 16.55 -4.59
CA PRO A 658 -36.50 16.70 -5.58
C PRO A 658 -37.81 16.94 -4.83
N SER A 659 -38.50 18.02 -5.19
CA SER A 659 -39.79 18.42 -4.63
C SER A 659 -40.82 17.29 -4.76
N GLN A 660 -40.87 16.39 -3.79
CA GLN A 660 -42.02 15.50 -3.62
C GLN A 660 -43.11 16.28 -2.90
N ALA A 661 -43.99 16.86 -3.71
CA ALA A 661 -45.28 17.34 -3.25
C ALA A 661 -46.10 16.18 -2.68
N HIS A 662 -46.63 16.40 -1.48
CA HIS A 662 -47.78 15.73 -0.86
C HIS A 662 -47.63 14.25 -0.44
N GLN A 663 -47.52 14.01 0.86
CA GLN A 663 -48.67 13.61 1.69
C GLN A 663 -48.30 13.70 3.18
N GLY A 664 -49.22 14.26 3.96
CA GLY A 664 -49.02 14.56 5.37
C GLY A 664 -48.85 13.31 6.23
N GLN A 665 -47.75 13.30 7.00
CA GLN A 665 -47.68 12.65 8.30
C GLN A 665 -46.64 13.44 9.12
N GLU A 666 -47.15 14.28 10.02
CA GLU A 666 -46.36 14.91 11.09
C GLU A 666 -45.85 13.81 12.03
N GLY A 667 -44.67 13.27 11.70
CA GLY A 667 -43.82 12.55 12.62
C GLY A 667 -42.55 13.35 12.82
N ASN A 668 -42.36 13.90 14.01
CA ASN A 668 -41.12 14.53 14.47
C ASN A 668 -39.95 13.55 14.32
N VAL A 669 -39.29 13.54 13.16
CA VAL A 669 -37.93 13.02 13.01
C VAL A 669 -37.00 14.21 13.19
N PRO A 670 -36.15 14.28 14.23
CA PRO A 670 -35.21 15.37 14.37
C PRO A 670 -34.33 15.41 13.12
N ALA A 671 -34.36 16.54 12.41
CA ALA A 671 -33.50 16.75 11.26
C ALA A 671 -32.04 16.63 11.72
N VAL A 672 -31.33 15.61 11.23
CA VAL A 672 -29.89 15.43 11.51
C VAL A 672 -29.19 16.69 11.00
N ALA A 673 -28.57 17.45 11.91
CA ALA A 673 -27.86 18.67 11.58
C ALA A 673 -26.82 18.39 10.48
N GLY A 674 -26.78 19.26 9.46
CA GLY A 674 -25.77 19.15 8.40
C GLY A 674 -24.36 19.27 8.99
N ILE A 675 -23.34 18.71 8.33
CA ILE A 675 -21.95 18.71 8.86
C ILE A 675 -21.48 20.13 9.16
N LYS A 676 -21.83 21.11 8.31
CA LYS A 676 -21.54 22.54 8.49
C LYS A 676 -22.14 23.14 9.78
N GLN A 677 -23.17 22.54 10.35
CA GLN A 677 -23.87 23.01 11.56
C GLN A 677 -23.30 22.39 12.85
N ARG A 678 -22.33 21.48 12.75
CA ARG A 678 -21.72 20.84 13.92
C ARG A 678 -20.70 21.77 14.58
N HIS A 679 -20.66 21.72 15.91
CA HIS A 679 -19.85 22.61 16.76
C HIS A 679 -18.34 22.51 16.50
N TRP A 680 -17.84 21.35 16.04
CA TRP A 680 -16.42 21.11 15.77
C TRP A 680 -15.99 21.45 14.34
N TRP A 681 -16.93 21.68 13.40
CA TRP A 681 -16.59 21.84 11.98
C TRP A 681 -15.69 23.06 11.72
N THR A 682 -15.99 24.19 12.35
CA THR A 682 -15.18 25.42 12.24
C THR A 682 -13.78 25.22 12.83
N ALA A 683 -13.68 24.60 14.01
CA ALA A 683 -12.40 24.27 14.62
C ALA A 683 -11.57 23.31 13.73
N PHE A 684 -12.21 22.31 13.13
CA PHE A 684 -11.58 21.38 12.19
C PHE A 684 -10.99 22.13 10.98
N GLN A 685 -11.77 23.02 10.36
CA GLN A 685 -11.29 23.83 9.23
C GLN A 685 -10.12 24.74 9.63
N GLN A 686 -10.16 25.35 10.81
CA GLN A 686 -9.07 26.20 11.32
C GLN A 686 -7.80 25.41 11.61
N SER A 687 -7.89 24.23 12.22
CA SER A 687 -6.75 23.34 12.48
C SER A 687 -6.06 22.91 11.18
N MET A 688 -6.86 22.54 10.17
CA MET A 688 -6.36 22.16 8.84
C MET A 688 -5.66 23.32 8.14
N GLN A 689 -6.29 24.50 8.16
CA GLN A 689 -5.71 25.69 7.56
C GLN A 689 -4.41 26.09 8.26
N PHE A 690 -4.33 25.99 9.58
CA PHE A 690 -3.11 26.30 10.32
C PHE A 690 -1.93 25.39 9.90
N VAL A 691 -2.15 24.07 9.86
CA VAL A 691 -1.09 23.11 9.45
C VAL A 691 -0.69 23.33 7.99
N PHE A 692 -1.65 23.56 7.11
CA PHE A 692 -1.38 23.92 5.72
C PHE A 692 -0.56 25.22 5.62
N ASN A 693 -0.91 26.23 6.43
CA ASN A 693 -0.22 27.51 6.43
C ASN A 693 1.23 27.41 6.88
N VAL A 694 1.50 26.61 7.91
CA VAL A 694 2.86 26.32 8.39
C VAL A 694 3.66 25.61 7.30
N PHE A 695 3.06 24.63 6.62
CA PHE A 695 3.71 23.91 5.53
C PHE A 695 4.12 24.84 4.37
N VAL A 696 3.18 25.62 3.82
CA VAL A 696 3.46 26.54 2.70
C VAL A 696 4.42 27.67 3.12
N GLY A 697 4.33 28.14 4.36
CA GLY A 697 5.16 29.23 4.87
C GLY A 697 6.61 28.82 5.11
N GLN A 698 6.83 27.66 5.73
CA GLN A 698 8.13 27.28 6.32
C GLN A 698 8.60 25.89 5.94
N ALA A 699 7.70 24.93 5.68
CA ALA A 699 8.04 23.51 5.63
C ALA A 699 8.02 22.87 4.23
N LEU A 700 7.95 23.69 3.17
CA LEU A 700 8.12 23.22 1.79
C LEU A 700 9.45 22.50 1.53
N PRO A 701 10.60 22.89 2.13
CA PRO A 701 11.87 22.18 1.94
C PRO A 701 11.86 20.71 2.33
N ILE A 702 10.93 20.27 3.21
CA ILE A 702 10.75 18.86 3.58
C ILE A 702 10.52 17.96 2.35
N CYS A 703 9.98 18.52 1.26
CA CYS A 703 9.77 17.81 0.01
C CYS A 703 11.06 17.26 -0.62
N CYS A 704 12.22 17.85 -0.32
CA CYS A 704 13.52 17.36 -0.81
C CYS A 704 13.80 15.91 -0.39
N HIS A 705 13.43 15.53 0.84
CA HIS A 705 13.58 14.16 1.37
C HIS A 705 12.77 13.11 0.61
N ARG A 706 11.76 13.52 -0.16
CA ARG A 706 10.93 12.63 -0.99
C ARG A 706 11.26 12.70 -2.48
N ASP A 707 12.06 13.67 -2.91
CA ASP A 707 12.59 13.75 -4.29
C ASP A 707 13.88 12.90 -4.43
N THR A 708 14.61 12.63 -3.33
CA THR A 708 15.88 11.89 -3.28
C THR A 708 15.74 10.36 -3.26
N ASP A 709 14.58 9.81 -2.86
CA ASP A 709 14.26 8.36 -2.83
C ASP A 709 14.38 7.67 -4.22
N VAL A 710 14.71 8.43 -5.28
CA VAL A 710 14.89 7.96 -6.67
C VAL A 710 16.34 8.10 -7.18
N SER A 711 17.32 8.54 -6.37
CA SER A 711 18.71 8.75 -6.84
C SER A 711 19.75 7.66 -6.50
N CYS A 712 20.55 7.37 -7.53
CA CYS A 712 21.73 6.53 -7.70
C CYS A 712 22.72 6.36 -6.52
N PRO A 713 23.52 5.27 -6.53
CA PRO A 713 24.56 5.01 -5.54
C PRO A 713 25.71 6.04 -5.58
N SER A 714 26.05 6.57 -4.40
CA SER A 714 27.30 7.19 -3.94
C SER A 714 28.14 8.04 -4.91
N ALA A 715 28.36 9.29 -4.48
CA ALA A 715 29.13 10.35 -5.12
C ALA A 715 30.66 10.20 -5.07
N ASP A 716 31.21 9.05 -5.50
CA ASP A 716 32.66 8.84 -5.60
C ASP A 716 33.24 8.93 -7.02
N SER A 717 32.44 9.19 -8.05
CA SER A 717 32.97 9.41 -9.41
C SER A 717 33.25 10.89 -9.67
N LYS A 718 34.48 11.34 -9.40
CA LYS A 718 35.03 12.60 -9.94
C LYS A 718 35.06 12.52 -11.47
N GLY A 719 34.05 13.09 -12.12
CA GLY A 719 34.05 13.27 -13.56
C GLY A 719 32.66 13.56 -14.11
N THR A 720 32.52 14.71 -14.75
CA THR A 720 31.38 15.19 -15.56
C THR A 720 30.13 15.63 -14.79
N HIS A 721 29.94 16.96 -14.75
CA HIS A 721 28.62 17.60 -14.67
C HIS A 721 27.74 17.07 -15.82
N ALA A 722 26.98 16.02 -15.54
CA ALA A 722 25.93 15.51 -16.40
C ALA A 722 24.71 15.32 -15.50
N SER A 723 23.67 16.11 -15.75
CA SER A 723 22.34 15.97 -15.18
C SER A 723 21.90 14.51 -15.22
N CYS A 724 21.56 13.96 -14.05
CA CYS A 724 21.20 12.56 -13.85
C CYS A 724 20.05 12.12 -14.78
N PRO A 725 20.22 11.06 -15.59
CA PRO A 725 19.19 10.56 -16.50
C PRO A 725 18.32 9.48 -15.83
N ALA A 726 17.67 9.80 -14.70
CA ALA A 726 16.77 8.88 -13.99
C ALA A 726 15.45 9.52 -13.47
N ARG A 727 15.10 10.76 -13.88
CA ARG A 727 13.76 11.34 -13.69
C ARG A 727 12.71 10.77 -14.66
N ASN A 728 12.58 9.44 -14.69
CA ASN A 728 11.66 8.76 -15.60
C ASN A 728 10.23 8.76 -15.07
N LEU A 729 9.37 9.51 -15.77
CA LEU A 729 7.92 9.30 -15.93
C LEU A 729 6.99 9.64 -14.76
N LEU A 730 6.88 10.91 -14.35
CA LEU A 730 5.84 11.30 -13.39
C LEU A 730 5.34 12.75 -13.53
N GLY A 731 5.11 13.21 -14.76
CA GLY A 731 4.29 14.39 -15.01
C GLY A 731 2.83 13.99 -15.19
N GLY A 732 2.10 13.71 -14.10
CA GLY A 732 0.62 13.69 -14.08
C GLY A 732 -0.11 12.34 -14.06
N ALA A 733 0.48 11.28 -13.52
CA ALA A 733 -0.26 10.07 -13.14
C ALA A 733 0.32 9.63 -11.80
N GLY A 734 -0.49 9.58 -10.74
CA GLY A 734 -0.02 9.25 -9.39
C GLY A 734 0.95 8.06 -9.38
N GLY A 735 2.02 8.18 -8.59
CA GLY A 735 3.07 7.17 -8.52
C GLY A 735 4.46 7.65 -8.07
N SER A 736 4.70 8.94 -7.83
CA SER A 736 5.90 9.41 -7.12
C SER A 736 5.53 9.56 -5.64
N PRO A 737 6.42 9.15 -4.72
CA PRO A 737 6.24 9.38 -3.28
C PRO A 737 5.95 10.85 -2.97
N LEU A 738 6.65 11.77 -3.65
CA LEU A 738 6.43 13.21 -3.52
C LEU A 738 5.02 13.67 -3.95
N ASP A 739 4.48 13.15 -5.06
CA ASP A 739 3.12 13.51 -5.51
C ASP A 739 2.06 13.03 -4.52
N ASP A 740 2.26 11.87 -3.90
CA ASP A 740 1.35 11.31 -2.91
C ASP A 740 1.43 12.09 -1.58
N PHE A 741 2.63 12.49 -1.17
CA PHE A 741 2.87 13.38 -0.04
C PHE A 741 2.20 14.76 -0.23
N LEU A 742 2.44 15.42 -1.37
CA LEU A 742 1.83 16.72 -1.71
C LEU A 742 0.30 16.61 -1.87
N ARG A 743 -0.20 15.46 -2.36
CA ARG A 743 -1.65 15.22 -2.44
C ARG A 743 -2.30 15.20 -1.07
N CYS A 744 -1.63 14.67 -0.04
CA CYS A 744 -2.16 14.68 1.33
C CYS A 744 -2.32 16.12 1.84
N PHE A 745 -1.32 16.99 1.65
CA PHE A 745 -1.45 18.41 1.97
C PHE A 745 -2.50 19.14 1.13
N ALA A 746 -2.59 18.84 -0.17
CA ALA A 746 -3.61 19.43 -1.02
C ALA A 746 -5.03 19.04 -0.57
N MET A 747 -5.24 17.80 -0.11
CA MET A 747 -6.52 17.36 0.48
C MET A 747 -6.87 18.14 1.74
N VAL A 748 -5.89 18.37 2.62
CA VAL A 748 -6.02 19.22 3.81
C VAL A 748 -6.40 20.65 3.41
N GLY A 749 -5.67 21.27 2.48
CA GLY A 749 -5.92 22.64 2.00
C GLY A 749 -7.28 22.81 1.29
N ARG A 750 -7.82 21.75 0.67
CA ARG A 750 -9.16 21.80 0.03
C ARG A 750 -10.32 22.01 1.00
N THR A 751 -10.11 21.88 2.32
CA THR A 751 -11.13 22.20 3.34
C THR A 751 -11.54 23.66 3.33
N LEU A 752 -10.58 24.55 3.02
CA LEU A 752 -10.73 25.99 2.82
C LEU A 752 -9.89 26.38 1.59
N LEU A 753 -10.34 25.92 0.42
CA LEU A 753 -9.58 26.02 -0.82
C LEU A 753 -9.24 27.48 -1.20
N SER A 754 -10.14 28.43 -0.97
CA SER A 754 -9.90 29.86 -1.26
C SER A 754 -8.69 30.41 -0.48
N ALA A 755 -8.66 30.20 0.85
CA ALA A 755 -7.57 30.64 1.71
C ALA A 755 -6.25 29.94 1.37
N SER A 756 -6.30 28.63 1.14
CA SER A 756 -5.13 27.83 0.77
C SER A 756 -4.53 28.25 -0.58
N LEU A 757 -5.37 28.50 -1.60
CA LEU A 757 -4.91 29.03 -2.89
C LEU A 757 -4.33 30.44 -2.75
N MET A 758 -4.97 31.31 -1.97
CA MET A 758 -4.49 32.68 -1.74
C MET A 758 -3.07 32.66 -1.14
N GLN A 759 -2.87 31.87 -0.09
CA GLN A 759 -1.56 31.78 0.58
C GLN A 759 -0.50 31.16 -0.34
N THR A 760 -0.83 30.08 -1.05
CA THR A 760 0.09 29.45 -1.99
C THR A 760 0.45 30.39 -3.14
N CYS A 761 -0.51 31.20 -3.61
CA CYS A 761 -0.27 32.26 -4.59
C CYS A 761 0.66 33.34 -4.06
N GLN A 762 0.50 33.76 -2.81
CA GLN A 762 1.39 34.74 -2.17
C GLN A 762 2.82 34.21 -2.07
N LYS A 763 3.00 32.94 -1.67
CA LYS A 763 4.32 32.28 -1.65
C LYS A 763 4.92 32.19 -3.06
N LEU A 764 4.13 31.85 -4.07
CA LEU A 764 4.58 31.83 -5.48
C LEU A 764 5.10 33.20 -5.93
N VAL A 765 4.33 34.27 -5.68
CA VAL A 765 4.73 35.65 -6.04
C VAL A 765 6.01 36.05 -5.31
N PHE A 766 6.10 35.76 -4.02
CA PHE A 766 7.28 36.02 -3.21
C PHE A 766 8.53 35.30 -3.73
N LEU A 767 8.45 34.00 -4.01
CA LEU A 767 9.57 33.22 -4.56
C LEU A 767 9.98 33.70 -5.96
N LYS A 768 9.00 34.05 -6.80
CA LYS A 768 9.25 34.63 -8.11
C LYS A 768 9.99 35.98 -8.02
N GLU A 769 9.55 36.87 -7.14
CA GLU A 769 10.21 38.16 -6.89
C GLU A 769 11.64 37.97 -6.33
N GLN A 770 11.82 37.02 -5.42
CA GLN A 770 13.14 36.65 -4.90
C GLN A 770 14.06 36.10 -5.99
N LEU A 771 13.59 35.18 -6.84
CA LEU A 771 14.37 34.61 -7.93
C LEU A 771 14.78 35.68 -8.94
N THR A 772 13.87 36.58 -9.30
CA THR A 772 14.19 37.68 -10.25
C THR A 772 15.15 38.71 -9.64
N ALA A 773 15.02 39.03 -8.35
CA ALA A 773 15.97 39.89 -7.64
C ALA A 773 17.36 39.25 -7.55
N PHE A 774 17.41 37.97 -7.22
CA PHE A 774 18.65 37.19 -7.14
C PHE A 774 19.36 37.09 -8.49
N ARG A 775 18.63 36.81 -9.58
CA ARG A 775 19.18 36.82 -10.95
C ARG A 775 19.70 38.19 -11.36
N ARG A 776 19.02 39.28 -10.97
CA ARG A 776 19.49 40.66 -11.22
C ARG A 776 20.79 40.96 -10.50
N GLU A 777 20.94 40.52 -9.25
CA GLU A 777 22.16 40.64 -8.46
C GLU A 777 23.32 39.84 -9.09
N GLN A 778 23.05 38.61 -9.55
CA GLN A 778 24.07 37.81 -10.24
C GLN A 778 24.52 38.40 -11.58
N ALA A 779 23.58 39.01 -12.32
CA ALA A 779 23.87 39.64 -13.61
C ALA A 779 24.65 40.96 -13.46
N SER A 780 24.49 41.67 -12.33
CA SER A 780 25.21 42.93 -12.04
C SER A 780 26.56 42.72 -11.35
N ALA A 781 26.78 41.57 -10.73
CA ALA A 781 28.06 41.20 -10.11
C ALA A 781 29.17 41.09 -11.18
N GLN A 782 30.07 42.07 -11.22
CA GLN A 782 31.25 42.06 -12.08
C GLN A 782 32.22 40.93 -11.66
N THR A 783 32.88 40.33 -12.63
CA THR A 783 33.90 39.27 -12.55
C THR A 783 35.21 39.72 -11.90
N GLU A 784 35.16 40.50 -10.81
CA GLU A 784 36.37 40.84 -10.05
C GLU A 784 36.61 39.80 -8.94
N SER A 785 37.74 39.10 -9.05
CA SER A 785 38.37 38.20 -8.05
C SER A 785 38.05 36.70 -8.05
N ALA A 786 38.08 36.05 -9.23
CA ALA A 786 38.01 34.58 -9.33
C ALA A 786 39.26 33.79 -8.82
N TRP A 787 40.21 34.41 -8.11
CA TRP A 787 41.52 33.81 -7.78
C TRP A 787 41.83 33.73 -6.27
N THR A 788 40.83 33.77 -5.39
CA THR A 788 41.01 33.51 -3.95
C THR A 788 40.12 32.34 -3.49
N SER A 789 40.63 31.47 -2.61
CA SER A 789 39.91 30.26 -2.14
C SER A 789 38.59 30.58 -1.41
N SER A 790 38.46 31.78 -0.82
CA SER A 790 37.24 32.27 -0.19
C SER A 790 36.14 32.66 -1.20
N ALA A 791 36.50 33.10 -2.40
CA ALA A 791 35.54 33.45 -3.45
C ALA A 791 34.81 32.20 -3.99
N GLY A 792 35.48 31.04 -4.03
CA GLY A 792 34.87 29.77 -4.45
C GLY A 792 33.78 29.28 -3.49
N ALA A 793 34.00 29.40 -2.18
CA ALA A 793 33.00 29.04 -1.16
C ALA A 793 31.77 29.97 -1.21
N HIS A 794 31.99 31.27 -1.43
CA HIS A 794 30.91 32.24 -1.60
C HIS A 794 30.09 31.98 -2.87
N LEU A 795 30.74 31.65 -3.99
CA LEU A 795 30.04 31.29 -5.24
C LEU A 795 29.22 30.00 -5.10
N LEU A 796 29.76 28.98 -4.42
CA LEU A 796 29.02 27.74 -4.15
C LEU A 796 27.82 27.98 -3.22
N ALA A 797 28.00 28.78 -2.16
CA ALA A 797 26.90 29.15 -1.26
C ALA A 797 25.82 29.97 -1.98
N GLN A 798 26.22 30.88 -2.87
CA GLN A 798 25.30 31.65 -3.70
C GLN A 798 24.56 30.74 -4.69
N GLN A 799 25.24 29.79 -5.32
CA GLN A 799 24.59 28.81 -6.20
C GLN A 799 23.57 27.95 -5.45
N ARG A 800 23.95 27.36 -4.30
CA ARG A 800 23.03 26.57 -3.47
C ARG A 800 21.79 27.34 -3.06
N ARG A 801 21.95 28.61 -2.65
CA ARG A 801 20.83 29.47 -2.27
C ARG A 801 19.82 29.64 -3.40
N GLY A 802 20.29 29.78 -4.64
CA GLY A 802 19.37 29.92 -5.76
C GLY A 802 18.80 28.59 -6.26
N GLU A 803 19.51 27.47 -6.08
CA GLU A 803 18.94 26.12 -6.26
C GLU A 803 17.80 25.87 -5.25
N GLN A 804 17.99 26.22 -3.97
CA GLN A 804 16.93 26.16 -2.94
C GLN A 804 15.68 26.97 -3.31
N ILE A 805 15.86 28.19 -3.84
CA ILE A 805 14.73 29.02 -4.30
C ILE A 805 13.99 28.33 -5.47
N LEU A 806 14.73 27.71 -6.40
CA LEU A 806 14.14 26.98 -7.52
C LEU A 806 13.40 25.73 -7.08
N ASP A 807 13.92 25.01 -6.08
CA ASP A 807 13.29 23.81 -5.52
C ASP A 807 12.00 24.17 -4.77
N GLU A 808 12.04 25.18 -3.88
CA GLU A 808 10.83 25.71 -3.22
C GLU A 808 9.78 26.19 -4.23
N LEU A 809 10.21 26.85 -5.30
CA LEU A 809 9.33 27.30 -6.38
C LEU A 809 8.70 26.10 -7.09
N ASN A 810 9.48 25.05 -7.38
CA ASN A 810 9.00 23.83 -8.00
C ASN A 810 7.98 23.09 -7.11
N PHE A 811 8.24 22.92 -5.82
CA PHE A 811 7.30 22.30 -4.88
C PHE A 811 6.00 23.11 -4.74
N THR A 812 6.11 24.44 -4.73
CA THR A 812 4.94 25.34 -4.72
C THR A 812 4.08 25.12 -5.97
N LEU A 813 4.70 25.00 -7.16
CA LEU A 813 3.98 24.72 -8.41
C LEU A 813 3.32 23.33 -8.40
N GLN A 814 4.02 22.30 -7.91
CA GLN A 814 3.44 20.95 -7.78
C GLN A 814 2.25 20.94 -6.81
N LEU A 815 2.34 21.65 -5.67
CA LEU A 815 1.22 21.80 -4.74
C LEU A 815 0.02 22.53 -5.39
N ILE A 816 0.28 23.60 -6.15
CA ILE A 816 -0.75 24.30 -6.93
C ILE A 816 -1.46 23.36 -7.90
N GLN A 817 -0.71 22.52 -8.62
CA GLN A 817 -1.28 21.54 -9.54
C GLN A 817 -2.27 20.61 -8.82
N GLN A 818 -1.90 20.12 -7.63
CA GLN A 818 -2.78 19.27 -6.82
C GLN A 818 -3.97 20.06 -6.25
N LEU A 819 -3.85 21.34 -5.90
CA LEU A 819 -5.00 22.12 -5.39
C LEU A 819 -6.02 22.45 -6.48
N VAL A 820 -5.54 22.77 -7.68
CA VAL A 820 -6.37 23.29 -8.79
C VAL A 820 -7.03 22.18 -9.60
N ALA A 821 -6.57 20.93 -9.55
CA ALA A 821 -7.20 19.82 -10.27
C ALA A 821 -7.22 18.51 -9.45
N VAL A 822 -8.27 17.71 -9.67
CA VAL A 822 -8.47 16.42 -8.99
C VAL A 822 -8.63 15.30 -10.03
N PRO A 823 -8.06 14.11 -9.83
CA PRO A 823 -8.34 12.94 -10.67
C PRO A 823 -9.80 12.48 -10.50
N SER A 824 -10.48 12.18 -11.61
CA SER A 824 -11.91 11.79 -11.63
C SER A 824 -12.21 10.36 -11.14
N SER A 825 -11.21 9.49 -10.95
CA SER A 825 -11.39 8.15 -10.37
C SER A 825 -10.11 7.68 -9.67
N GLY A 826 -10.25 7.18 -8.44
CA GLY A 826 -9.14 6.77 -7.56
C GLY A 826 -8.21 5.70 -8.11
N GLU A 827 -8.64 4.83 -9.03
CA GLU A 827 -7.78 3.80 -9.60
C GLU A 827 -8.16 3.52 -11.06
N GLY A 828 -7.22 3.68 -11.99
CA GLY A 828 -7.41 3.31 -13.40
C GLY A 828 -6.60 4.15 -14.40
N LYS A 829 -5.83 3.47 -15.27
CA LYS A 829 -5.03 4.09 -16.33
C LYS A 829 -5.90 4.97 -17.25
N GLY A 830 -5.63 6.27 -17.26
CA GLY A 830 -6.34 7.26 -18.08
C GLY A 830 -7.18 8.28 -17.30
N GLN A 831 -6.77 8.64 -16.07
CA GLN A 831 -7.48 9.57 -15.21
C GLN A 831 -7.76 10.91 -15.92
N ARG A 832 -9.04 11.21 -16.17
CA ARG A 832 -9.47 12.56 -16.56
C ARG A 832 -9.30 13.48 -15.35
N LEU A 833 -8.65 14.62 -15.51
CA LEU A 833 -8.62 15.66 -14.49
C LEU A 833 -9.94 16.44 -14.50
N THR A 834 -10.42 16.79 -13.32
CA THR A 834 -11.65 17.57 -13.11
C THR A 834 -11.39 18.68 -12.11
N ALA A 835 -12.15 19.77 -12.24
CA ALA A 835 -12.12 20.86 -11.28
C ALA A 835 -12.58 20.35 -9.90
N PRO A 836 -11.92 20.77 -8.79
CA PRO A 836 -12.43 20.57 -7.45
C PRO A 836 -13.84 21.17 -7.35
N ILE A 837 -14.72 20.47 -6.66
CA ILE A 837 -16.13 20.82 -6.57
C ILE A 837 -16.38 22.15 -5.84
N GLN A 838 -15.45 22.57 -4.97
CA GLN A 838 -15.42 23.87 -4.32
C GLN A 838 -15.39 25.00 -5.37
N VAL A 839 -14.57 24.84 -6.41
CA VAL A 839 -14.45 25.82 -7.52
C VAL A 839 -15.75 25.90 -8.33
N LEU A 840 -16.51 24.81 -8.42
CA LEU A 840 -17.79 24.81 -9.14
C LEU A 840 -18.91 25.61 -8.43
N ARG A 841 -18.73 25.94 -7.14
CA ARG A 841 -19.78 26.49 -6.28
C ARG A 841 -19.45 27.85 -5.66
N ASP A 842 -18.18 28.14 -5.38
CA ASP A 842 -17.76 29.34 -4.65
C ASP A 842 -17.03 30.36 -5.55
N GLU A 843 -17.56 31.59 -5.63
CA GLU A 843 -17.00 32.69 -6.43
C GLU A 843 -15.63 33.14 -5.93
N GLU A 844 -15.38 33.11 -4.61
CA GLU A 844 -14.10 33.52 -4.06
C GLU A 844 -13.00 32.53 -4.44
N THR A 845 -13.29 31.23 -4.33
CA THR A 845 -12.42 30.17 -4.83
C THR A 845 -12.16 30.30 -6.34
N GLN A 846 -13.17 30.61 -7.16
CA GLN A 846 -12.99 30.86 -8.59
C GLN A 846 -12.01 32.01 -8.86
N ARG A 847 -12.12 33.13 -8.12
CA ARG A 847 -11.20 34.27 -8.23
C ARG A 847 -9.76 33.87 -7.91
N GLN A 848 -9.56 33.07 -6.87
CA GLN A 848 -8.22 32.60 -6.50
C GLN A 848 -7.61 31.67 -7.56
N VAL A 849 -8.40 30.79 -8.18
CA VAL A 849 -7.91 29.96 -9.30
C VAL A 849 -7.47 30.82 -10.49
N ILE A 850 -8.22 31.89 -10.83
CA ILE A 850 -7.84 32.84 -11.89
C ILE A 850 -6.52 33.55 -11.54
N GLN A 851 -6.39 34.02 -10.30
CA GLN A 851 -5.20 34.72 -9.82
C GLN A 851 -3.95 33.81 -9.89
N VAL A 852 -4.05 32.59 -9.38
CA VAL A 852 -2.96 31.59 -9.44
C VAL A 852 -2.59 31.28 -10.88
N SER A 853 -3.59 31.05 -11.74
CA SER A 853 -3.34 30.77 -13.16
C SER A 853 -2.58 31.92 -13.83
N SER A 854 -3.00 33.17 -13.59
CA SER A 854 -2.33 34.36 -14.10
C SER A 854 -0.86 34.45 -13.67
N GLN A 855 -0.56 34.16 -12.40
CA GLN A 855 0.82 34.14 -11.91
C GLN A 855 1.67 33.04 -12.55
N VAL A 856 1.10 31.84 -12.76
CA VAL A 856 1.79 30.74 -13.45
C VAL A 856 2.06 31.09 -14.92
N PHE A 857 1.10 31.70 -15.62
CA PHE A 857 1.31 32.19 -16.99
C PHE A 857 2.42 33.23 -17.06
N SER A 858 2.40 34.21 -16.15
CA SER A 858 3.43 35.24 -16.08
C SER A 858 4.82 34.67 -15.79
N LEU A 859 4.93 33.70 -14.87
CA LEU A 859 6.19 33.00 -14.60
C LEU A 859 6.72 32.27 -15.85
N LEU A 860 5.88 31.47 -16.51
CA LEU A 860 6.28 30.72 -17.70
C LEU A 860 6.71 31.64 -18.85
N GLN A 861 6.01 32.76 -19.06
CA GLN A 861 6.37 33.72 -20.09
C GLN A 861 7.72 34.39 -19.79
N GLU A 862 7.98 34.73 -18.53
CA GLU A 862 9.26 35.29 -18.09
C GLU A 862 10.41 34.30 -18.28
N GLU A 863 10.24 33.03 -17.90
CA GLU A 863 11.25 31.98 -18.12
C GLU A 863 11.51 31.73 -19.61
N VAL A 864 10.46 31.71 -20.45
CA VAL A 864 10.61 31.55 -21.91
C VAL A 864 11.31 32.76 -22.55
N ASN A 865 10.99 33.97 -22.10
CA ASN A 865 11.70 35.17 -22.56
C ASN A 865 13.18 35.13 -22.13
N LEU A 866 13.47 34.69 -20.91
CA LEU A 866 14.85 34.51 -20.43
C LEU A 866 15.60 33.45 -21.27
N LEU A 867 14.97 32.34 -21.64
CA LEU A 867 15.55 31.34 -22.56
C LEU A 867 15.93 31.96 -23.90
N LYS A 868 15.05 32.79 -24.48
CA LYS A 868 15.33 33.50 -25.75
C LYS A 868 16.50 34.45 -25.59
N GLU A 869 16.61 35.17 -24.48
CA GLU A 869 17.74 36.04 -24.19
C GLU A 869 19.04 35.25 -24.02
N GLN A 870 19.02 34.09 -23.37
CA GLN A 870 20.19 33.19 -23.22
C GLN A 870 20.73 32.65 -24.54
N GLN A 871 19.89 32.50 -25.56
CA GLN A 871 20.36 32.12 -26.90
C GLN A 871 21.14 33.24 -27.60
N VAL A 872 20.95 34.49 -27.19
CA VAL A 872 21.55 35.68 -27.83
C VAL A 872 22.67 36.30 -26.99
N ARG A 873 22.61 36.19 -25.66
CA ARG A 873 23.55 36.81 -24.71
C ARG A 873 24.31 35.76 -23.90
N THR A 874 25.60 36.02 -23.68
CA THR A 874 26.45 35.24 -22.77
C THR A 874 26.30 35.74 -21.34
N PHE A 875 25.93 34.85 -20.41
CA PHE A 875 25.81 35.15 -18.99
C PHE A 875 27.05 34.70 -18.20
N PRO A 876 27.31 35.26 -17.00
CA PRO A 876 28.36 34.79 -16.10
C PRO A 876 28.21 33.30 -15.75
N SER A 877 29.31 32.60 -15.44
CA SER A 877 29.28 31.16 -15.12
C SER A 877 28.51 30.81 -13.85
N HIS A 878 28.34 31.77 -12.93
CA HIS A 878 27.56 31.62 -11.69
C HIS A 878 26.09 32.04 -11.84
N PHE A 879 25.66 32.45 -13.04
CA PHE A 879 24.29 32.87 -13.29
C PHE A 879 23.34 31.66 -13.27
N ILE A 880 22.30 31.74 -12.44
CA ILE A 880 21.26 30.72 -12.39
C ILE A 880 20.28 30.93 -13.54
N GLY A 881 20.40 30.05 -14.51
CA GLY A 881 19.56 30.02 -15.71
C GLY A 881 18.12 29.56 -15.45
N VAL A 882 17.48 29.20 -16.55
CA VAL A 882 16.10 28.69 -16.55
C VAL A 882 16.12 27.23 -16.13
N SER A 883 15.27 26.87 -15.17
CA SER A 883 15.15 25.49 -14.70
C SER A 883 14.13 24.72 -15.53
N SER A 884 14.54 23.56 -16.07
CA SER A 884 13.65 22.67 -16.84
C SER A 884 12.54 22.07 -15.97
N THR A 885 12.77 21.87 -14.68
CA THR A 885 11.76 21.33 -13.73
C THR A 885 10.67 22.33 -13.44
N VAL A 886 11.02 23.60 -13.24
CA VAL A 886 10.05 24.69 -13.01
C VAL A 886 9.18 24.88 -14.24
N LEU A 887 9.77 24.85 -15.45
CA LEU A 887 9.03 24.88 -16.70
C LEU A 887 8.11 23.65 -16.84
N GLU A 888 8.59 22.46 -16.49
CA GLU A 888 7.80 21.23 -16.56
C GLU A 888 6.59 21.29 -15.63
N SER A 889 6.79 21.66 -14.36
CA SER A 889 5.72 21.83 -13.37
C SER A 889 4.72 22.91 -13.80
N GLY A 890 5.19 24.04 -14.33
CA GLY A 890 4.30 25.07 -14.88
C GLY A 890 3.48 24.57 -16.08
N VAL A 891 4.10 23.85 -17.03
CA VAL A 891 3.38 23.24 -18.17
C VAL A 891 2.37 22.18 -17.69
N ASN A 892 2.67 21.43 -16.63
CA ASN A 892 1.75 20.48 -16.02
C ASN A 892 0.54 21.17 -15.38
N ILE A 893 0.71 22.36 -14.79
CA ILE A 893 -0.43 23.19 -14.33
C ILE A 893 -1.26 23.64 -15.54
N LEU A 894 -0.64 24.10 -16.64
CA LEU A 894 -1.39 24.45 -17.86
C LEU A 894 -2.17 23.25 -18.42
N SER A 895 -1.58 22.07 -18.34
CA SER A 895 -2.20 20.78 -18.68
C SER A 895 -3.43 20.50 -17.82
N ALA A 896 -3.31 20.71 -16.51
CA ALA A 896 -4.40 20.56 -15.55
C ALA A 896 -5.51 21.59 -15.76
N ILE A 897 -5.17 22.85 -16.00
CA ILE A 897 -6.12 23.93 -16.28
C ILE A 897 -6.90 23.62 -17.58
N SER A 898 -6.17 23.21 -18.62
CA SER A 898 -6.75 22.80 -19.90
C SER A 898 -7.72 21.64 -19.75
N ALA A 899 -7.35 20.65 -18.94
CA ALA A 899 -8.17 19.49 -18.69
C ALA A 899 -9.39 19.77 -17.80
N ALA A 900 -9.32 20.73 -16.87
CA ALA A 900 -10.36 20.94 -15.87
C ALA A 900 -11.34 22.08 -16.21
N TYR A 901 -10.87 23.18 -16.80
CA TYR A 901 -11.63 24.45 -16.87
C TYR A 901 -11.96 24.95 -18.28
N LEU A 902 -11.05 24.80 -19.26
CA LEU A 902 -11.21 25.43 -20.58
C LEU A 902 -12.50 24.99 -21.31
N LEU A 903 -13.33 25.97 -21.67
CA LEU A 903 -14.53 25.83 -22.51
C LEU A 903 -15.58 24.82 -21.97
N ARG A 904 -15.64 24.61 -20.66
CA ARG A 904 -16.57 23.66 -20.01
C ARG A 904 -17.75 24.35 -19.34
N SER A 905 -18.97 23.91 -19.64
CA SER A 905 -20.24 24.52 -19.22
C SER A 905 -20.77 24.11 -17.83
N ARG A 906 -19.92 23.61 -16.91
CA ARG A 906 -20.37 22.96 -15.65
C ARG A 906 -20.46 23.89 -14.42
N PHE A 907 -20.45 25.21 -14.59
CA PHE A 907 -20.40 26.16 -13.46
C PHE A 907 -21.78 26.75 -13.17
N ASN A 908 -22.21 26.70 -11.90
CA ASN A 908 -23.55 27.16 -11.50
C ASN A 908 -23.65 28.69 -11.36
N GLN A 909 -22.53 29.38 -11.10
CA GLN A 909 -22.40 30.84 -10.99
C GLN A 909 -20.98 31.25 -11.46
N PRO A 910 -20.75 31.61 -12.73
CA PRO A 910 -19.38 31.75 -13.23
C PRO A 910 -18.82 33.19 -13.20
N MET A 911 -17.90 33.48 -12.28
CA MET A 911 -16.85 34.51 -12.50
C MET A 911 -15.77 33.99 -13.47
N LEU A 912 -15.62 32.66 -13.57
CA LEU A 912 -14.85 31.98 -14.62
C LEU A 912 -15.47 32.10 -16.03
N ALA A 913 -16.45 32.99 -16.23
CA ALA A 913 -17.10 33.24 -17.52
C ALA A 913 -16.08 33.45 -18.65
N ASP A 914 -14.94 34.08 -18.36
CA ASP A 914 -13.87 34.31 -19.33
C ASP A 914 -13.23 33.01 -19.88
N PHE A 915 -13.15 31.94 -19.10
CA PHE A 915 -12.64 30.64 -19.59
C PHE A 915 -13.73 29.75 -20.22
N ILE A 916 -15.00 30.10 -19.99
CA ILE A 916 -16.18 29.38 -20.48
C ILE A 916 -16.67 29.98 -21.81
N LEU A 917 -16.51 31.29 -22.00
CA LEU A 917 -16.88 32.02 -23.19
C LEU A 917 -15.92 31.69 -24.35
N PRO A 918 -16.43 31.51 -25.59
CA PRO A 918 -15.63 31.08 -26.74
C PRO A 918 -14.40 31.95 -27.02
N GLU A 919 -14.53 33.29 -26.95
CA GLU A 919 -13.48 34.22 -27.38
C GLU A 919 -12.28 34.24 -26.42
N LYS A 920 -12.52 34.48 -25.13
CA LYS A 920 -11.47 34.52 -24.10
C LYS A 920 -10.91 33.12 -23.78
N GLY A 921 -11.74 32.08 -23.84
CA GLY A 921 -11.28 30.69 -23.73
C GLY A 921 -10.36 30.28 -24.89
N GLN A 922 -10.64 30.76 -26.11
CA GLN A 922 -9.79 30.57 -27.27
C GLN A 922 -8.48 31.37 -27.16
N GLU A 923 -8.53 32.61 -26.64
CA GLU A 923 -7.33 33.41 -26.36
C GLU A 923 -6.39 32.69 -25.37
N ALA A 924 -6.94 32.22 -24.24
CA ALA A 924 -6.18 31.44 -23.26
C ALA A 924 -5.59 30.15 -23.87
N MET A 925 -6.36 29.43 -24.69
CA MET A 925 -5.87 28.26 -25.41
C MET A 925 -4.70 28.60 -26.35
N ASN A 926 -4.80 29.70 -27.11
CA ASN A 926 -3.74 30.14 -28.01
C ASN A 926 -2.45 30.48 -27.26
N ILE A 927 -2.53 31.14 -26.10
CA ILE A 927 -1.37 31.44 -25.25
C ILE A 927 -0.73 30.14 -24.74
N ILE A 928 -1.53 29.18 -24.27
CA ILE A 928 -1.02 27.86 -23.81
C ILE A 928 -0.28 27.15 -24.95
N VAL A 929 -0.89 27.11 -26.15
CA VAL A 929 -0.28 26.48 -27.32
C VAL A 929 0.99 27.21 -27.73
N GLN A 930 1.02 28.53 -27.66
CA GLN A 930 2.21 29.34 -27.95
C GLN A 930 3.35 29.00 -27.00
N ILE A 931 3.13 29.03 -25.69
CA ILE A 931 4.15 28.68 -24.68
C ILE A 931 4.69 27.27 -24.93
N VAL A 932 3.79 26.29 -25.12
CA VAL A 932 4.17 24.90 -25.37
C VAL A 932 4.97 24.76 -26.68
N ALA A 933 4.57 25.45 -27.75
CA ALA A 933 5.29 25.44 -29.01
C ALA A 933 6.68 26.09 -28.85
N GLU A 934 6.79 27.22 -28.18
CA GLU A 934 8.07 27.89 -27.93
C GLU A 934 9.02 27.01 -27.10
N VAL A 935 8.53 26.36 -26.04
CA VAL A 935 9.33 25.42 -25.23
C VAL A 935 9.84 24.24 -26.06
N LEU A 936 9.01 23.66 -26.93
CA LEU A 936 9.43 22.57 -27.83
C LEU A 936 10.54 22.98 -28.81
N HIS A 937 10.59 24.26 -29.21
CA HIS A 937 11.66 24.78 -30.07
C HIS A 937 12.92 25.15 -29.29
N LEU A 938 12.78 25.71 -28.08
CA LEU A 938 13.90 26.22 -27.30
C LEU A 938 14.65 25.13 -26.53
N LEU A 939 13.94 24.11 -26.01
CA LEU A 939 14.51 23.02 -25.20
C LEU A 939 14.11 21.62 -25.71
N PRO A 940 14.40 21.27 -26.97
CA PRO A 940 14.05 19.97 -27.55
C PRO A 940 14.86 18.78 -26.99
N HIS A 941 15.92 19.05 -26.22
CA HIS A 941 16.79 18.04 -25.61
C HIS A 941 16.26 17.48 -24.29
N GLU A 942 15.39 18.22 -23.61
CA GLU A 942 14.82 17.84 -22.31
C GLU A 942 13.61 16.91 -22.52
N GLU A 943 13.79 15.60 -22.35
CA GLU A 943 12.75 14.62 -22.68
C GLU A 943 11.51 14.74 -21.79
N SER A 944 11.67 14.96 -20.47
CA SER A 944 10.53 15.08 -19.55
C SER A 944 9.65 16.28 -19.89
N LEU A 945 10.27 17.45 -20.09
CA LEU A 945 9.60 18.68 -20.48
C LEU A 945 8.88 18.55 -21.83
N THR A 946 9.56 18.02 -22.86
CA THR A 946 8.95 17.85 -24.19
C THR A 946 7.79 16.84 -24.18
N LEU A 947 7.86 15.80 -23.32
CA LEU A 947 6.74 14.87 -23.11
C LEU A 947 5.56 15.54 -22.39
N SER A 948 5.81 16.44 -21.44
CA SER A 948 4.78 17.23 -20.74
C SER A 948 4.11 18.22 -21.70
N CYS A 949 4.89 18.90 -22.55
CA CYS A 949 4.41 19.74 -23.65
C CYS A 949 3.48 18.96 -24.61
N THR A 950 3.92 17.80 -25.10
CA THR A 950 3.09 16.99 -26.01
C THR A 950 1.86 16.40 -25.32
N ARG A 951 1.93 16.08 -24.01
CA ARG A 951 0.77 15.68 -23.21
C ARG A 951 -0.27 16.80 -23.14
N THR A 952 0.14 18.04 -22.92
CA THR A 952 -0.78 19.20 -22.93
C THR A 952 -1.48 19.33 -24.29
N LEU A 953 -0.76 19.18 -25.40
CA LEU A 953 -1.37 19.15 -26.74
C LEU A 953 -2.33 17.97 -26.94
N GLN A 954 -2.04 16.79 -26.36
CA GLN A 954 -2.94 15.63 -26.42
C GLN A 954 -4.24 15.84 -25.64
N ILE A 955 -4.18 16.54 -24.52
CA ILE A 955 -5.38 16.92 -23.75
C ILE A 955 -6.24 17.90 -24.56
N LEU A 956 -5.60 18.93 -25.14
CA LEU A 956 -6.27 19.93 -25.97
C LEU A 956 -6.88 19.32 -27.25
N SER A 957 -6.21 18.32 -27.84
CA SER A 957 -6.64 17.62 -29.06
C SER A 957 -7.55 16.39 -28.79
N SER A 958 -7.87 16.09 -27.53
CA SER A 958 -8.73 14.96 -27.17
C SER A 958 -10.14 15.14 -27.69
N VAL A 959 -10.70 14.13 -28.40
CA VAL A 959 -12.09 14.14 -28.90
C VAL A 959 -13.13 14.43 -27.81
N SER A 960 -12.82 14.14 -26.55
CA SER A 960 -13.69 14.43 -25.40
C SER A 960 -13.60 15.88 -24.87
N SER A 961 -12.66 16.68 -25.38
CA SER A 961 -12.41 18.05 -24.94
C SER A 961 -13.04 19.07 -25.88
N PRO A 962 -13.75 20.10 -25.37
CA PRO A 962 -14.31 21.18 -26.18
C PRO A 962 -13.27 21.95 -27.01
N THR A 963 -12.02 21.99 -26.55
CA THR A 963 -10.90 22.72 -27.16
C THR A 963 -10.57 22.25 -28.59
N VAL A 964 -10.87 20.99 -28.94
CA VAL A 964 -10.60 20.44 -30.28
C VAL A 964 -11.28 21.24 -31.39
N ALA A 965 -12.46 21.79 -31.13
CA ALA A 965 -13.21 22.55 -32.13
C ALA A 965 -12.42 23.76 -32.65
N TYR A 966 -11.63 24.39 -31.77
CA TYR A 966 -10.87 25.62 -32.02
C TYR A 966 -9.38 25.40 -32.25
N LEU A 967 -8.80 24.30 -31.75
CA LEU A 967 -7.35 24.06 -31.77
C LEU A 967 -6.74 24.12 -33.18
N TRP A 968 -7.45 23.59 -34.18
CA TRP A 968 -6.99 23.62 -35.58
C TRP A 968 -6.82 25.04 -36.12
N GLU A 969 -7.63 25.99 -35.66
CA GLU A 969 -7.60 27.40 -36.09
C GLU A 969 -6.58 28.23 -35.32
N SER A 970 -5.86 27.63 -34.36
CA SER A 970 -4.81 28.32 -33.60
C SER A 970 -3.58 28.60 -34.49
N PRO A 971 -3.12 29.87 -34.58
CA PRO A 971 -1.97 30.21 -35.42
C PRO A 971 -0.67 29.58 -34.90
N ALA A 972 -0.49 29.52 -33.57
CA ALA A 972 0.66 28.87 -32.95
C ALA A 972 0.69 27.36 -33.22
N PHE A 973 -0.48 26.70 -33.19
CA PHE A 973 -0.59 25.27 -33.52
C PHE A 973 -0.26 24.99 -34.98
N GLN A 974 -0.77 25.82 -35.91
CA GLN A 974 -0.48 25.69 -37.34
C GLN A 974 0.99 25.99 -37.66
N SER A 975 1.60 26.97 -36.99
CA SER A 975 3.03 27.28 -37.12
C SER A 975 3.89 26.11 -36.65
N LEU A 976 3.57 25.53 -35.48
CA LEU A 976 4.25 24.33 -34.97
C LEU A 976 4.09 23.13 -35.94
N PHE A 977 2.90 22.95 -36.51
CA PHE A 977 2.67 21.89 -37.49
C PHE A 977 3.52 22.09 -38.75
N SER A 978 3.52 23.28 -39.35
CA SER A 978 4.35 23.59 -40.52
C SER A 978 5.84 23.40 -40.23
N ALA A 979 6.35 23.91 -39.10
CA ALA A 979 7.74 23.73 -38.69
C ALA A 979 8.11 22.24 -38.48
N SER A 980 7.20 21.44 -37.93
CA SER A 980 7.41 19.99 -37.76
C SER A 980 7.48 19.23 -39.08
N VAL A 981 6.67 19.64 -40.06
CA VAL A 981 6.65 19.06 -41.41
C VAL A 981 7.88 19.48 -42.21
N GLU A 982 8.32 20.73 -42.11
CA GLU A 982 9.58 21.21 -42.71
C GLU A 982 10.80 20.50 -42.13
N SER A 983 10.79 20.26 -40.82
CA SER A 983 11.76 19.42 -40.12
C SER A 983 11.77 17.98 -40.67
N CYS A 984 10.59 17.41 -40.98
CA CYS A 984 10.48 16.11 -41.63
C CYS A 984 11.05 16.11 -43.06
N ALA A 985 10.72 17.12 -43.86
CA ALA A 985 11.20 17.24 -45.24
C ALA A 985 12.73 17.35 -45.34
N SER A 986 13.38 17.86 -44.28
CA SER A 986 14.83 18.03 -44.18
C SER A 986 15.55 16.88 -43.44
N LEU A 987 14.86 15.76 -43.13
CA LEU A 987 15.47 14.60 -42.45
C LEU A 987 16.53 13.89 -43.30
N LEU A 988 16.43 14.02 -44.63
CA LEU A 988 17.37 13.44 -45.58
C LEU A 988 17.99 14.58 -46.39
N PRO A 989 19.32 14.61 -46.57
CA PRO A 989 19.93 15.59 -47.46
C PRO A 989 19.40 15.38 -48.88
N SER A 990 18.88 16.44 -49.50
CA SER A 990 18.56 16.42 -50.94
C SER A 990 19.81 16.02 -51.72
N ALA A 991 19.64 15.14 -52.72
CA ALA A 991 20.71 14.58 -53.56
C ALA A 991 21.81 15.60 -53.90
N PRO A 992 23.09 15.18 -53.98
CA PRO A 992 24.20 16.11 -54.19
C PRO A 992 24.01 16.85 -55.51
N ALA A 993 23.87 18.18 -55.43
CA ALA A 993 24.13 19.03 -56.58
C ALA A 993 25.59 18.76 -57.03
N PRO A 994 25.87 18.61 -58.33
CA PRO A 994 27.22 18.36 -58.80
C PRO A 994 28.07 19.61 -58.56
N ALA A 995 28.85 19.60 -57.48
CA ALA A 995 29.88 20.59 -57.26
C ALA A 995 31.13 20.20 -58.07
N PRO A 996 31.82 21.18 -58.69
CA PRO A 996 32.78 20.95 -59.77
C PRO A 996 34.08 20.35 -59.25
N ALA A 997 34.75 19.63 -60.15
CA ALA A 997 36.10 19.12 -59.94
C ALA A 997 37.09 20.23 -59.55
N SER A 998 37.76 20.11 -58.40
CA SER A 998 39.21 20.32 -58.24
C SER A 998 39.66 20.34 -56.77
N ALA A 999 40.95 20.05 -56.61
CA ALA A 999 41.81 20.15 -55.42
C ALA A 999 41.72 18.98 -54.41
N GLY A 1000 42.59 17.99 -54.66
CA GLY A 1000 42.73 16.80 -53.86
C GLY A 1000 43.38 17.01 -52.49
N VAL A 1001 43.01 16.13 -51.57
CA VAL A 1001 43.82 15.75 -50.42
C VAL A 1001 43.77 14.22 -50.34
N LYS A 1002 44.96 13.61 -50.37
CA LYS A 1002 45.19 12.17 -50.38
C LYS A 1002 44.55 11.52 -49.14
N GLN A 1003 43.62 10.58 -49.35
CA GLN A 1003 43.23 9.62 -48.32
C GLN A 1003 44.05 8.34 -48.51
N SER A 1004 44.94 8.10 -47.56
CA SER A 1004 45.59 6.82 -47.34
C SER A 1004 44.55 5.78 -46.94
N ALA A 1005 44.56 4.66 -47.67
CA ALA A 1005 43.87 3.44 -47.27
C ALA A 1005 44.40 2.98 -45.91
N GLN A 1006 43.53 2.95 -44.91
CA GLN A 1006 43.78 2.22 -43.68
C GLN A 1006 42.50 1.45 -43.34
N ASN A 1007 42.62 0.12 -43.45
CA ASN A 1007 41.70 -0.83 -42.86
C ASN A 1007 41.51 -0.46 -41.39
N ASP A 1008 40.26 -0.21 -41.00
CA ASP A 1008 39.85 -0.13 -39.60
C ASP A 1008 38.45 -0.74 -39.54
N GLU A 1009 38.40 -2.03 -39.21
CA GLU A 1009 37.24 -2.65 -38.57
C GLU A 1009 36.96 -1.88 -37.28
N ARG A 1010 36.14 -0.82 -37.35
CA ARG A 1010 35.63 -0.14 -36.17
C ARG A 1010 34.29 -0.74 -35.76
N PRO A 1011 34.05 -0.93 -34.45
CA PRO A 1011 32.79 -1.43 -33.93
C PRO A 1011 31.63 -0.48 -34.30
N PRO A 1012 30.37 -0.95 -34.32
CA PRO A 1012 29.23 -0.11 -34.63
C PRO A 1012 29.21 1.10 -33.71
N ALA A 1013 28.94 2.28 -34.29
CA ALA A 1013 28.95 3.57 -33.61
C ALA A 1013 28.38 3.49 -32.19
N SER A 1014 29.23 3.73 -31.18
CA SER A 1014 28.85 3.75 -29.78
C SER A 1014 27.77 4.81 -29.51
N PHE A 1015 26.80 4.50 -28.64
CA PHE A 1015 25.65 5.35 -28.25
C PHE A 1015 26.04 6.81 -27.88
N SER A 1016 27.26 7.03 -27.36
CA SER A 1016 27.82 8.34 -27.00
C SER A 1016 28.16 9.25 -28.19
N SER A 1017 28.43 8.68 -29.38
CA SER A 1017 28.67 9.47 -30.60
C SER A 1017 27.36 9.96 -31.24
N PHE A 1018 26.23 9.33 -30.89
CA PHE A 1018 24.91 9.64 -31.42
C PHE A 1018 24.27 10.84 -30.70
N THR A 1019 24.40 10.92 -29.38
CA THR A 1019 23.89 12.04 -28.57
C THR A 1019 24.58 13.36 -28.91
N SER A 1020 25.87 13.32 -29.19
CA SER A 1020 26.67 14.47 -29.63
C SER A 1020 26.36 14.92 -31.06
N ALA A 1021 26.06 13.99 -31.98
CA ALA A 1021 25.58 14.30 -33.34
C ALA A 1021 24.15 14.87 -33.34
N ARG A 1022 23.26 14.36 -32.48
CA ARG A 1022 21.87 14.80 -32.35
C ARG A 1022 21.73 16.27 -31.92
N ARG A 1023 22.64 16.78 -31.07
CA ARG A 1023 22.68 18.20 -30.67
C ARG A 1023 23.01 19.18 -31.80
N ARG A 1024 23.48 18.68 -32.96
CA ARG A 1024 23.81 19.50 -34.13
C ARG A 1024 22.68 19.60 -35.16
N LEU A 1025 21.57 18.88 -34.95
CA LEU A 1025 20.40 18.92 -35.83
C LEU A 1025 19.53 20.16 -35.54
N PRO A 1026 18.67 20.60 -36.48
CA PRO A 1026 17.64 21.60 -36.21
C PRO A 1026 16.74 21.21 -35.02
N PRO A 1027 16.22 22.17 -34.22
CA PRO A 1027 15.62 21.89 -32.91
C PRO A 1027 14.55 20.79 -32.90
N LEU A 1028 13.57 20.83 -33.81
CA LEU A 1028 12.49 19.84 -33.86
C LEU A 1028 12.95 18.44 -34.32
N GLN A 1029 14.10 18.33 -35.01
CA GLN A 1029 14.71 17.04 -35.33
C GLN A 1029 15.39 16.41 -34.11
N GLN A 1030 15.66 17.17 -33.05
CA GLN A 1030 16.32 16.68 -31.84
C GLN A 1030 15.34 15.94 -30.90
N LEU A 1031 14.02 16.06 -31.13
CA LEU A 1031 12.97 15.41 -30.34
C LEU A 1031 13.07 13.89 -30.36
N THR A 1032 12.64 13.22 -29.30
CA THR A 1032 12.61 11.75 -29.23
C THR A 1032 11.49 11.16 -30.07
N GLN A 1033 11.71 9.92 -30.56
CA GLN A 1033 10.70 9.15 -31.29
C GLN A 1033 9.36 9.08 -30.52
N ARG A 1034 9.43 9.01 -29.18
CA ARG A 1034 8.26 9.02 -28.30
C ARG A 1034 7.52 10.37 -28.33
N THR A 1035 8.25 11.47 -28.22
CA THR A 1035 7.68 12.83 -28.28
C THR A 1035 7.10 13.12 -29.67
N ILE A 1036 7.81 12.75 -30.74
CA ILE A 1036 7.34 12.89 -32.13
C ILE A 1036 6.03 12.12 -32.35
N ARG A 1037 5.97 10.85 -31.92
CA ARG A 1037 4.74 10.05 -32.01
C ARG A 1037 3.55 10.74 -31.32
N ARG A 1038 3.75 11.29 -30.11
CA ARG A 1038 2.69 12.00 -29.37
C ARG A 1038 2.27 13.30 -30.05
N LEU A 1039 3.25 14.06 -30.56
CA LEU A 1039 3.00 15.32 -31.27
C LEU A 1039 2.14 15.09 -32.53
N TYR A 1040 2.51 14.12 -33.37
CA TYR A 1040 1.75 13.79 -34.58
C TYR A 1040 0.39 13.16 -34.28
N SER A 1041 0.25 12.47 -33.14
CA SER A 1041 -1.05 12.04 -32.64
C SER A 1041 -1.95 13.23 -32.29
N SER A 1042 -1.42 14.30 -31.69
CA SER A 1042 -2.18 15.53 -31.43
C SER A 1042 -2.61 16.25 -32.71
N PHE A 1043 -1.74 16.30 -33.73
CA PHE A 1043 -2.08 16.88 -35.04
C PHE A 1043 -3.20 16.10 -35.74
N SER A 1044 -3.18 14.77 -35.68
CA SER A 1044 -4.24 13.96 -36.26
C SER A 1044 -5.55 14.08 -35.47
N ALA A 1045 -5.49 14.02 -34.15
CA ALA A 1045 -6.67 14.07 -33.28
C ALA A 1045 -7.43 15.41 -33.35
N SER A 1046 -6.73 16.53 -33.61
CA SER A 1046 -7.36 17.85 -33.76
C SER A 1046 -8.28 17.98 -34.99
N THR A 1047 -8.19 17.05 -35.95
CA THR A 1047 -9.09 17.00 -37.12
C THR A 1047 -10.41 16.27 -36.84
N ALA A 1048 -10.56 15.64 -35.67
CA ALA A 1048 -11.70 14.79 -35.37
C ALA A 1048 -13.02 15.56 -35.15
N MET A 1049 -14.13 14.90 -35.47
CA MET A 1049 -15.48 15.37 -35.14
C MET A 1049 -15.70 15.33 -33.62
N ASN A 1050 -16.36 16.36 -33.08
CA ASN A 1050 -16.70 16.49 -31.66
C ASN A 1050 -18.09 17.14 -31.52
N GLU A 1051 -18.82 16.78 -30.47
CA GLU A 1051 -20.11 17.38 -30.06
C GLU A 1051 -20.08 18.90 -30.03
N HIS A 1052 -18.99 19.52 -29.56
CA HIS A 1052 -18.87 20.98 -29.53
C HIS A 1052 -18.76 21.59 -30.94
N LEU A 1053 -18.01 20.98 -31.85
CA LEU A 1053 -17.92 21.41 -33.25
C LEU A 1053 -19.29 21.27 -33.94
N TRP A 1054 -20.01 20.18 -33.64
CA TRP A 1054 -21.37 19.97 -34.13
C TRP A 1054 -22.35 21.02 -33.62
N GLY A 1055 -22.26 21.37 -32.33
CA GLY A 1055 -23.04 22.45 -31.72
C GLY A 1055 -22.78 23.80 -32.37
N LEU A 1056 -21.50 24.16 -32.58
CA LEU A 1056 -21.11 25.42 -33.25
C LEU A 1056 -21.63 25.48 -34.69
N ALA A 1057 -21.52 24.40 -35.45
CA ALA A 1057 -22.01 24.34 -36.82
C ALA A 1057 -23.54 24.52 -36.91
N LYS A 1058 -24.28 23.99 -35.92
CA LYS A 1058 -25.73 24.23 -35.81
C LYS A 1058 -26.08 25.67 -35.48
N MET A 1059 -25.38 26.29 -34.54
CA MET A 1059 -25.59 27.71 -34.21
C MET A 1059 -25.29 28.61 -35.40
N HIS A 1060 -24.18 28.37 -36.09
CA HIS A 1060 -23.78 29.15 -37.26
C HIS A 1060 -24.81 29.08 -38.41
N VAL A 1061 -25.36 27.89 -38.68
CA VAL A 1061 -26.46 27.70 -39.64
C VAL A 1061 -27.70 28.49 -39.23
N ALA A 1062 -28.04 28.48 -37.94
CA ALA A 1062 -29.19 29.20 -37.40
C ALA A 1062 -29.01 30.72 -37.46
N GLU A 1063 -27.81 31.23 -37.13
CA GLU A 1063 -27.47 32.66 -37.17
C GLU A 1063 -27.39 33.21 -38.59
N GLN A 1064 -26.86 32.43 -39.55
CA GLN A 1064 -26.76 32.85 -40.95
C GLN A 1064 -28.01 32.53 -41.78
N THR A 1065 -29.08 32.02 -41.16
CA THR A 1065 -30.34 31.61 -41.85
C THR A 1065 -30.10 30.73 -43.08
N LEU A 1066 -29.10 29.85 -43.02
CA LEU A 1066 -28.77 28.96 -44.13
C LEU A 1066 -29.78 27.80 -44.19
N GLU A 1067 -30.28 27.44 -45.39
CA GLU A 1067 -31.11 26.24 -45.61
C GLU A 1067 -30.35 24.90 -45.42
N ARG A 1068 -29.14 24.95 -44.86
CA ARG A 1068 -28.19 23.83 -44.79
C ARG A 1068 -28.25 23.16 -43.42
N SER A 1069 -28.05 21.84 -43.34
CA SER A 1069 -27.97 21.20 -42.02
C SER A 1069 -26.63 21.45 -41.33
N GLY A 1070 -26.64 21.77 -40.03
CA GLY A 1070 -25.42 21.95 -39.23
C GLY A 1070 -24.54 20.69 -39.15
N THR A 1071 -25.13 19.50 -39.31
CA THR A 1071 -24.38 18.23 -39.39
C THR A 1071 -23.53 18.13 -40.66
N LEU A 1072 -24.07 18.57 -41.81
CA LEU A 1072 -23.30 18.59 -43.07
C LEU A 1072 -22.15 19.57 -42.99
N LEU A 1073 -22.38 20.77 -42.45
CA LEU A 1073 -21.33 21.79 -42.27
C LEU A 1073 -20.19 21.28 -41.38
N ALA A 1074 -20.49 20.66 -40.24
CA ALA A 1074 -19.46 20.11 -39.36
C ALA A 1074 -18.66 18.98 -40.03
N THR A 1075 -19.32 18.14 -40.83
CA THR A 1075 -18.66 17.06 -41.57
C THR A 1075 -17.71 17.61 -42.63
N GLU A 1076 -18.11 18.66 -43.34
CA GLU A 1076 -17.26 19.33 -44.35
C GLU A 1076 -16.01 19.96 -43.73
N VAL A 1077 -16.16 20.60 -42.56
CA VAL A 1077 -15.01 21.14 -41.81
C VAL A 1077 -14.03 20.02 -41.43
N VAL A 1078 -14.53 18.89 -40.90
CA VAL A 1078 -13.69 17.73 -40.57
C VAL A 1078 -12.95 17.18 -41.80
N VAL A 1079 -13.66 17.01 -42.92
CA VAL A 1079 -13.06 16.54 -44.18
C VAL A 1079 -12.00 17.51 -44.70
N SER A 1080 -12.27 18.82 -44.67
CA SER A 1080 -11.33 19.85 -45.08
C SER A 1080 -10.05 19.85 -44.22
N ARG A 1081 -10.21 19.75 -42.88
CA ARG A 1081 -9.08 19.66 -41.94
C ARG A 1081 -8.24 18.40 -42.19
N GLN A 1082 -8.87 17.26 -42.40
CA GLN A 1082 -8.18 16.00 -42.72
C GLN A 1082 -7.43 16.07 -44.06
N GLN A 1083 -8.05 16.63 -45.10
CA GLN A 1083 -7.38 16.84 -46.39
C GLN A 1083 -6.17 17.76 -46.25
N SER A 1084 -6.30 18.87 -45.52
CA SER A 1084 -5.19 19.79 -45.25
C SER A 1084 -4.04 19.09 -44.50
N LEU A 1085 -4.36 18.26 -43.50
CA LEU A 1085 -3.36 17.44 -42.80
C LEU A 1085 -2.62 16.49 -43.73
N PHE A 1086 -3.34 15.77 -44.60
CA PHE A 1086 -2.72 14.83 -45.54
C PHE A 1086 -1.83 15.51 -46.57
N ILE A 1087 -2.27 16.64 -47.12
CA ILE A 1087 -1.48 17.45 -48.06
C ILE A 1087 -0.17 17.91 -47.40
N LYS A 1088 -0.24 18.44 -46.18
CA LYS A 1088 0.96 18.89 -45.45
C LYS A 1088 1.87 17.72 -45.08
N CYS A 1089 1.33 16.54 -44.78
CA CYS A 1089 2.14 15.36 -44.40
C CYS A 1089 2.74 14.56 -45.58
N GLU A 1090 2.58 14.99 -46.83
CA GLU A 1090 3.16 14.29 -48.00
C GLU A 1090 4.69 14.04 -47.93
N PRO A 1091 5.53 14.93 -47.34
CA PRO A 1091 6.96 14.67 -47.15
C PRO A 1091 7.26 13.38 -46.38
N LEU A 1092 6.37 12.92 -45.49
CA LEU A 1092 6.52 11.65 -44.79
C LEU A 1092 6.50 10.46 -45.75
N LYS A 1093 5.57 10.44 -46.72
CA LYS A 1093 5.47 9.36 -47.72
C LYS A 1093 6.68 9.40 -48.66
N ALA A 1094 7.13 10.59 -49.05
CA ALA A 1094 8.34 10.77 -49.85
C ALA A 1094 9.58 10.21 -49.13
N ASN A 1095 9.76 10.51 -47.84
CA ASN A 1095 10.86 10.01 -47.03
C ASN A 1095 10.84 8.48 -46.89
N LEU A 1096 9.68 7.89 -46.57
CA LEU A 1096 9.56 6.43 -46.45
C LEU A 1096 9.88 5.72 -47.76
N ARG A 1097 9.43 6.26 -48.90
CA ARG A 1097 9.77 5.72 -50.23
C ARG A 1097 11.25 5.83 -50.53
N HIS A 1098 11.85 7.00 -50.30
CA HIS A 1098 13.27 7.23 -50.53
C HIS A 1098 14.15 6.31 -49.66
N LEU A 1099 13.75 6.09 -48.41
CA LEU A 1099 14.43 5.17 -47.49
C LEU A 1099 14.28 3.70 -47.90
N ALA A 1100 13.13 3.35 -48.49
CA ALA A 1100 12.88 2.01 -49.01
C ALA A 1100 13.61 1.72 -50.33
N SER A 1101 13.78 2.72 -51.22
CA SER A 1101 14.40 2.55 -52.53
C SER A 1101 15.94 2.50 -52.50
N ASN A 1102 16.58 3.12 -51.51
CA ASN A 1102 18.03 3.13 -51.38
C ASN A 1102 18.57 1.79 -50.85
N PRO A 1103 19.86 1.45 -51.02
CA PRO A 1103 20.48 0.29 -50.36
C PRO A 1103 20.50 0.44 -48.83
N ALA A 1104 20.75 -0.65 -48.09
CA ALA A 1104 20.78 -0.61 -46.63
C ALA A 1104 21.97 0.23 -46.17
N ASP A 1105 21.69 1.37 -45.54
CA ASP A 1105 22.70 2.28 -45.03
C ASP A 1105 22.62 2.28 -43.50
N THR A 1106 23.76 2.07 -42.86
CA THR A 1106 23.92 2.03 -41.40
C THR A 1106 24.31 3.38 -40.83
N HIS A 1107 24.35 4.42 -41.67
CA HIS A 1107 24.68 5.76 -41.25
C HIS A 1107 23.71 6.26 -40.16
N PRO A 1108 24.21 6.82 -39.03
CA PRO A 1108 23.38 7.28 -37.91
C PRO A 1108 22.23 8.21 -38.30
N LEU A 1109 22.43 9.09 -39.27
CA LEU A 1109 21.38 10.00 -39.77
C LEU A 1109 20.25 9.26 -40.49
N VAL A 1110 20.55 8.15 -41.18
CA VAL A 1110 19.55 7.32 -41.86
C VAL A 1110 18.72 6.55 -40.85
N PHE A 1111 19.35 6.00 -39.80
CA PHE A 1111 18.62 5.37 -38.68
C PHE A 1111 17.75 6.37 -37.91
N HIS A 1112 18.24 7.59 -37.70
CA HIS A 1112 17.46 8.67 -37.12
C HIS A 1112 16.24 9.04 -37.98
N ALA A 1113 16.43 9.21 -39.29
CA ALA A 1113 15.36 9.51 -40.24
C ALA A 1113 14.32 8.38 -40.33
N LEU A 1114 14.75 7.12 -40.34
CA LEU A 1114 13.88 5.93 -40.30
C LEU A 1114 13.03 5.89 -39.03
N GLY A 1115 13.67 6.03 -37.87
CA GLY A 1115 12.98 6.02 -36.58
C GLY A 1115 11.97 7.13 -36.42
N ASN A 1116 12.31 8.36 -36.85
CA ASN A 1116 11.39 9.50 -36.81
C ASN A 1116 10.24 9.35 -37.80
N SER A 1117 10.51 8.94 -39.04
CA SER A 1117 9.46 8.74 -40.07
C SER A 1117 8.45 7.67 -39.63
N LEU A 1118 8.92 6.54 -39.10
CA LEU A 1118 8.03 5.49 -38.57
C LEU A 1118 7.23 6.00 -37.35
N SER A 1119 7.87 6.75 -36.44
CA SER A 1119 7.19 7.30 -35.27
C SER A 1119 6.12 8.34 -35.63
N MET A 1120 6.36 9.15 -36.66
CA MET A 1120 5.39 10.08 -37.22
C MET A 1120 4.18 9.34 -37.79
N ALA A 1121 4.42 8.30 -38.61
CA ALA A 1121 3.36 7.49 -39.20
C ALA A 1121 2.50 6.81 -38.11
N ILE A 1122 3.14 6.24 -37.07
CA ILE A 1122 2.45 5.68 -35.91
C ILE A 1122 1.64 6.75 -35.17
N GLY A 1123 2.21 7.94 -34.97
CA GLY A 1123 1.55 9.06 -34.29
C GLY A 1123 0.28 9.50 -35.02
N LEU A 1124 0.37 9.76 -36.32
CA LEU A 1124 -0.78 10.11 -37.16
C LEU A 1124 -1.89 9.05 -37.08
N LEU A 1125 -1.51 7.78 -37.07
CA LEU A 1125 -2.45 6.67 -36.93
C LEU A 1125 -3.09 6.58 -35.53
N ASP A 1126 -2.31 6.81 -34.46
CA ASP A 1126 -2.81 6.76 -33.08
C ASP A 1126 -3.84 7.86 -32.79
N GLY A 1127 -3.64 9.05 -33.36
CA GLY A 1127 -4.54 10.20 -33.23
C GLY A 1127 -5.76 10.15 -34.15
N CYS A 1128 -5.77 9.24 -35.13
CA CYS A 1128 -6.85 9.15 -36.10
C CYS A 1128 -8.16 8.69 -35.44
N SER A 1129 -9.26 9.38 -35.75
CA SER A 1129 -10.59 8.99 -35.27
C SER A 1129 -11.10 7.74 -36.01
N SER A 1130 -12.06 7.04 -35.41
CA SER A 1130 -12.71 5.88 -36.06
C SER A 1130 -13.40 6.23 -37.38
N GLN A 1131 -13.80 7.49 -37.56
CA GLN A 1131 -14.39 7.98 -38.81
C GLN A 1131 -13.33 8.35 -39.86
N GLY A 1132 -12.15 8.81 -39.43
CA GLY A 1132 -11.05 9.23 -40.32
C GLY A 1132 -10.13 8.10 -40.77
N ILE A 1133 -10.16 6.93 -40.12
CA ILE A 1133 -9.21 5.83 -40.38
C ILE A 1133 -9.30 5.30 -41.83
N GLY A 1134 -10.48 5.28 -42.43
CA GLY A 1134 -10.66 4.88 -43.82
C GLY A 1134 -9.96 5.84 -44.80
N ALA A 1135 -10.09 7.15 -44.58
CA ALA A 1135 -9.42 8.18 -45.37
C ALA A 1135 -7.89 8.13 -45.18
N TRP A 1136 -7.43 7.90 -43.96
CA TRP A 1136 -6.01 7.73 -43.65
C TRP A 1136 -5.43 6.51 -44.39
N ILE A 1137 -6.11 5.36 -44.35
CA ILE A 1137 -5.67 4.14 -45.03
C ILE A 1137 -5.64 4.36 -46.55
N ALA A 1138 -6.64 5.06 -47.11
CA ALA A 1138 -6.66 5.39 -48.53
C ALA A 1138 -5.47 6.28 -48.94
N TRP A 1139 -5.15 7.30 -48.13
CA TRP A 1139 -4.03 8.22 -48.38
C TRP A 1139 -2.64 7.57 -48.20
N PHE A 1140 -2.48 6.66 -47.24
CA PHE A 1140 -1.19 6.04 -46.91
C PHE A 1140 -0.92 4.72 -47.66
N ARG A 1141 -1.92 4.21 -48.39
CA ARG A 1141 -1.88 2.90 -49.08
C ARG A 1141 -0.63 2.72 -49.94
N ASP A 1142 -0.30 3.75 -50.70
CA ASP A 1142 0.82 3.84 -51.64
C ASP A 1142 2.20 3.98 -50.95
N ALA A 1143 2.26 4.02 -49.62
CA ALA A 1143 3.48 4.03 -48.82
C ALA A 1143 3.59 2.81 -47.89
N LEU A 1144 2.55 1.97 -47.77
CA LEU A 1144 2.57 0.75 -46.95
C LEU A 1144 3.64 -0.24 -47.42
N ASP A 1145 3.77 -0.42 -48.73
CA ASP A 1145 4.79 -1.31 -49.32
C ASP A 1145 6.22 -0.84 -48.97
N ALA A 1146 6.44 0.47 -48.86
CA ALA A 1146 7.72 1.03 -48.44
C ALA A 1146 8.07 0.65 -47.00
N VAL A 1147 7.09 0.62 -46.09
CA VAL A 1147 7.31 0.19 -44.69
C VAL A 1147 7.63 -1.30 -44.60
N PHE A 1148 6.98 -2.14 -45.40
CA PHE A 1148 7.30 -3.58 -45.50
C PHE A 1148 8.72 -3.80 -46.06
N MET A 1149 9.09 -3.08 -47.12
CA MET A 1149 10.44 -3.14 -47.68
C MET A 1149 11.49 -2.70 -46.65
N ILE A 1150 11.24 -1.63 -45.88
CA ILE A 1150 12.12 -1.19 -44.79
C ILE A 1150 12.27 -2.29 -43.73
N ALA A 1151 11.17 -2.92 -43.30
CA ALA A 1151 11.21 -3.98 -42.28
C ALA A 1151 12.04 -5.20 -42.73
N ASN A 1152 11.86 -5.64 -43.99
CA ASN A 1152 12.64 -6.73 -44.57
C ASN A 1152 14.12 -6.36 -44.74
N LYS A 1153 14.39 -5.12 -45.14
CA LYS A 1153 15.74 -4.61 -45.43
C LYS A 1153 16.59 -4.43 -44.18
N TYR A 1154 15.99 -4.03 -43.06
CA TYR A 1154 16.67 -3.80 -41.77
C TYR A 1154 16.38 -4.90 -40.74
N LEU A 1155 16.13 -6.13 -41.18
CA LEU A 1155 15.78 -7.27 -40.33
C LEU A 1155 16.84 -7.59 -39.25
N GLN A 1156 18.11 -7.28 -39.53
CA GLN A 1156 19.23 -7.44 -38.60
C GLN A 1156 19.30 -6.35 -37.51
N TYR A 1157 18.43 -5.34 -37.54
CA TYR A 1157 18.43 -4.20 -36.61
C TYR A 1157 17.16 -4.17 -35.76
N PRO A 1158 17.19 -4.73 -34.53
CA PRO A 1158 15.99 -4.91 -33.70
C PRO A 1158 15.20 -3.63 -33.40
N HIS A 1159 15.88 -2.48 -33.27
CA HIS A 1159 15.25 -1.21 -32.92
C HIS A 1159 14.41 -0.61 -34.07
N ILE A 1160 14.84 -0.78 -35.33
CA ILE A 1160 14.07 -0.34 -36.51
C ILE A 1160 12.90 -1.30 -36.75
N LEU A 1161 13.18 -2.61 -36.65
CA LEU A 1161 12.19 -3.66 -36.82
C LEU A 1161 11.07 -3.57 -35.78
N HIS A 1162 11.41 -3.30 -34.52
CA HIS A 1162 10.44 -3.06 -33.46
C HIS A 1162 9.48 -1.91 -33.80
N ASN A 1163 9.99 -0.79 -34.31
CA ASN A 1163 9.17 0.35 -34.72
C ASN A 1163 8.27 0.03 -35.93
N ALA A 1164 8.78 -0.70 -36.92
CA ALA A 1164 7.98 -1.14 -38.07
C ALA A 1164 6.86 -2.12 -37.67
N LEU A 1165 7.17 -3.11 -36.83
CA LEU A 1165 6.17 -4.05 -36.29
C LEU A 1165 5.11 -3.33 -35.43
N LYS A 1166 5.53 -2.34 -34.65
CA LYS A 1166 4.63 -1.50 -33.85
C LYS A 1166 3.68 -0.70 -34.73
N PHE A 1167 4.16 -0.20 -35.86
CA PHE A 1167 3.30 0.45 -36.87
C PHE A 1167 2.24 -0.51 -37.40
N PHE A 1168 2.62 -1.70 -37.86
CA PHE A 1168 1.66 -2.69 -38.35
C PHE A 1168 0.66 -3.13 -37.29
N LEU A 1169 1.10 -3.31 -36.04
CA LEU A 1169 0.22 -3.65 -34.93
C LEU A 1169 -0.83 -2.56 -34.68
N GLN A 1170 -0.43 -1.28 -34.67
CA GLN A 1170 -1.40 -0.19 -34.52
C GLN A 1170 -2.34 -0.10 -35.72
N LEU A 1171 -1.85 -0.37 -36.93
CA LEU A 1171 -2.65 -0.33 -38.16
C LEU A 1171 -3.74 -1.40 -38.14
N ILE A 1172 -3.40 -2.62 -37.71
CA ILE A 1172 -4.36 -3.71 -37.51
C ILE A 1172 -5.37 -3.33 -36.42
N LYS A 1173 -4.88 -2.84 -35.27
CA LYS A 1173 -5.72 -2.51 -34.10
C LYS A 1173 -6.77 -1.44 -34.41
N ARG A 1174 -6.42 -0.42 -35.20
CA ARG A 1174 -7.30 0.72 -35.51
C ARG A 1174 -8.07 0.53 -36.82
N GLY A 1175 -7.48 -0.12 -37.81
CA GLY A 1175 -7.99 -0.24 -39.17
C GLY A 1175 -8.76 -1.52 -39.48
N TYR A 1176 -8.93 -2.45 -38.52
CA TYR A 1176 -9.59 -3.75 -38.74
C TYR A 1176 -10.94 -3.65 -39.47
N SER A 1177 -11.76 -2.63 -39.15
CA SER A 1177 -13.08 -2.44 -39.75
C SER A 1177 -13.06 -1.91 -41.18
N CYS A 1178 -11.89 -1.53 -41.70
CA CYS A 1178 -11.72 -0.88 -43.02
C CYS A 1178 -10.97 -1.76 -44.02
N PHE A 1179 -10.54 -2.96 -43.62
CA PHE A 1179 -9.89 -3.91 -44.52
C PHE A 1179 -10.90 -4.94 -45.03
N ASP A 1180 -10.90 -5.18 -46.35
CA ASP A 1180 -11.56 -6.33 -46.93
C ASP A 1180 -10.88 -7.63 -46.46
N GLN A 1181 -11.61 -8.74 -46.43
CA GLN A 1181 -11.10 -10.03 -45.94
C GLN A 1181 -9.79 -10.45 -46.61
N THR A 1182 -9.63 -10.18 -47.91
CA THR A 1182 -8.42 -10.46 -48.70
C THR A 1182 -7.25 -9.57 -48.30
N ALA A 1183 -7.48 -8.28 -48.12
CA ALA A 1183 -6.47 -7.31 -47.69
C ALA A 1183 -6.00 -7.57 -46.26
N ALA A 1184 -6.92 -7.92 -45.36
CA ALA A 1184 -6.62 -8.30 -43.98
C ALA A 1184 -5.76 -9.57 -43.94
N VAL A 1185 -6.15 -10.63 -44.67
CA VAL A 1185 -5.38 -11.89 -44.74
C VAL A 1185 -3.98 -11.66 -45.31
N SER A 1186 -3.84 -10.84 -46.36
CA SER A 1186 -2.53 -10.47 -46.92
C SER A 1186 -1.64 -9.78 -45.89
N LEU A 1187 -2.16 -8.76 -45.20
CA LEU A 1187 -1.43 -7.99 -44.18
C LEU A 1187 -1.05 -8.87 -42.98
N PHE A 1188 -1.95 -9.73 -42.51
CA PHE A 1188 -1.65 -10.70 -41.46
C PHE A 1188 -0.60 -11.74 -41.88
N THR A 1189 -0.64 -12.20 -43.13
CA THR A 1189 0.33 -13.16 -43.67
C THR A 1189 1.73 -12.53 -43.75
N GLN A 1190 1.82 -11.28 -44.20
CA GLN A 1190 3.08 -10.53 -44.25
C GLN A 1190 3.62 -10.20 -42.86
N TYR A 1191 2.77 -9.79 -41.91
CA TYR A 1191 3.14 -9.57 -40.52
C TYR A 1191 3.62 -10.87 -39.84
N LYS A 1192 2.93 -11.99 -40.10
CA LYS A 1192 3.31 -13.31 -39.60
C LYS A 1192 4.65 -13.78 -40.21
N ALA A 1193 4.87 -13.56 -41.51
CA ALA A 1193 6.12 -13.87 -42.17
C ALA A 1193 7.29 -13.06 -41.58
N LEU A 1194 7.11 -11.76 -41.34
CA LEU A 1194 8.09 -10.90 -40.68
C LEU A 1194 8.40 -11.35 -39.25
N THR A 1195 7.39 -11.70 -38.46
CA THR A 1195 7.60 -12.18 -37.07
C THR A 1195 8.25 -13.56 -37.02
N GLN A 1196 7.93 -14.45 -37.95
CA GLN A 1196 8.56 -15.78 -38.05
C GLN A 1196 10.02 -15.73 -38.51
N GLN A 1197 10.41 -14.71 -39.29
CA GLN A 1197 11.81 -14.50 -39.69
C GLN A 1197 12.69 -13.97 -38.55
N ILE A 1198 12.11 -13.52 -37.43
CA ILE A 1198 12.82 -12.93 -36.28
C ILE A 1198 13.26 -13.98 -35.26
N GLY A 1199 12.52 -15.09 -35.13
CA GLY A 1199 12.76 -16.10 -34.09
C GLY A 1199 12.23 -15.67 -32.74
#